data_AF-A0A8H5TI59-F1
#
_entry.id   AF-A0A8H5TI59-F1
#
_cell.length_a   1.000
_cell.length_b   1.000
_cell.length_c   1.000
_cell.angle_alpha   90.00
_cell.angle_beta   90.00
_cell.angle_gamma   90.00
#
_symmetry.space_group_name_H-M   'P 1'
#
loop_
_entity.id
_entity.type
_entity.pdbx_description
1 polymer ?
#
loop_
_entity_poly.entity_id
_entity_poly.type
_entity_poly.pdbx_seq_one_letter_code
_entity_poly.pdbx_strand_id
1 'polypeptide(L)'
;MPLSNQQYRHLTLRHEQRLRANKLPTLAAGYTQFSSNYLPSLNAGKHTTSVSQKAAATLPDREDGDSNLFDKDHPKSRQRKTVNMRQQQHLLAPQYSLPEDAVVSVFPTPGHTAQSLTLPHIVLKNPHCPWERDVVDKDAHDADSLNSVPWLALVVFTAEELALDTNERSDYLGIGPTEEPTETLGFTLSVKDATAEGKVPRPSGRGVFIAKPDDEQIAKQSSNTMNLISFPAALFHKLFVRTSEDQNGNQVSKGDIKMFRFLSHVRTLATNGMLSTAETDGEPAAFAINISPRIAPQTITTPTTLYAHLISLQGVHGCTPPDLSAGSKARVVMTSLYSWSYTSLPPDTFSAVHTFENLSKGLSVLHTDRKGAIVIDKTQMEKLVAKRLEEGYALTRYRTVTGEVTAGIFRGPLVPVKVRHPRQNGMTIQTNVGTDLNILDPDLGLMDLSYSTAWQVGRTLAMGDVTFATALTRLRGVLSKEALSKSKQGAHMTLGDYAGSRDTVLSDAANVVSRLQGMNEQFASTSSSPVSTNRWRRGEPSDTRVSYQSIPTNPDYFTVQSWILDKLHLADIPAHYIITDTSHVPPETLRFFHVDENWTEALIDGALSLANQSTSEDYVRLAIKKQLQDYINTPLEGLGYCQQMPKYGFIMRSEILVQFPDLAVSPEFAKVDNPNDEDRDKIKPRAPILVQRRLASDMMLVLFDQTPPNLTALEFALPSHQQPFVIGSSLDRNNLRITHLKIYATNLENSPRLEPPLSVKERRMPLDSAPRPWSATEFVDMDSGVMNAEHYATVIHSVLKDEMEENMYTAQGPTSAIFGIQLNEPIHTLRIAIPSDWEPTSVEDRQNPAAGAFTFHVPEFLAGDSAPKT
;
A
#
# COMPACT_ATOMS: atom_id res chain seq x y z
N MET A 1 19.75 8.63 -12.83
CA MET A 1 19.31 9.61 -11.81
C MET A 1 18.48 8.86 -10.78
N PRO A 2 18.69 9.07 -9.47
CA PRO A 2 17.83 8.46 -8.46
C PRO A 2 16.47 9.16 -8.52
N LEU A 3 15.43 8.41 -8.83
CA LEU A 3 14.03 8.86 -8.88
C LEU A 3 13.51 8.99 -7.44
N SER A 4 14.00 9.99 -6.70
CA SER A 4 13.51 10.34 -5.36
C SER A 4 12.48 11.47 -5.47
N ASN A 5 11.26 11.09 -5.83
CA ASN A 5 10.00 11.72 -5.43
C ASN A 5 8.89 10.89 -6.09
N GLN A 6 7.90 10.51 -5.28
CA GLN A 6 6.73 9.69 -5.63
C GLN A 6 6.16 10.05 -7.01
N GLN A 7 6.59 9.34 -8.06
CA GLN A 7 6.01 9.55 -9.39
C GLN A 7 4.60 9.00 -9.37
N TYR A 8 3.58 9.81 -9.60
CA TYR A 8 2.18 9.38 -9.61
C TYR A 8 1.88 8.26 -10.62
N ARG A 9 2.75 8.11 -11.63
CA ARG A 9 2.72 7.07 -12.67
C ARG A 9 3.69 5.90 -12.42
N HIS A 10 4.18 5.72 -11.19
CA HIS A 10 5.16 4.67 -10.90
C HIS A 10 4.63 3.26 -11.19
N LEU A 11 3.32 3.01 -10.99
CA LEU A 11 2.70 1.71 -11.29
C LEU A 11 2.80 1.39 -12.79
N THR A 12 2.39 2.32 -13.64
CA THR A 12 2.43 2.13 -15.10
C THR A 12 3.88 2.02 -15.61
N LEU A 13 4.76 2.91 -15.17
CA LEU A 13 6.17 2.90 -15.59
C LEU A 13 6.90 1.62 -15.16
N ARG A 14 6.66 1.12 -13.94
CA ARG A 14 7.28 -0.12 -13.46
C ARG A 14 6.72 -1.35 -14.14
N HIS A 15 5.40 -1.39 -14.36
CA HIS A 15 4.77 -2.44 -15.15
C HIS A 15 5.36 -2.52 -16.55
N GLU A 16 5.52 -1.39 -17.23
CA GLU A 16 6.17 -1.29 -18.55
C GLU A 16 7.64 -1.73 -18.50
N GLN A 17 8.41 -1.31 -17.49
CA GLN A 17 9.81 -1.75 -17.31
C GLN A 17 9.91 -3.26 -17.09
N ARG A 18 9.03 -3.84 -16.27
CA ARG A 18 8.98 -5.29 -16.01
C ARG A 18 8.69 -6.06 -17.29
N LEU A 19 7.71 -5.59 -18.07
CA LEU A 19 7.36 -6.16 -19.36
C LEU A 19 8.52 -6.07 -20.36
N ARG A 20 9.28 -4.96 -20.38
CA ARG A 20 10.46 -4.82 -21.24
C ARG A 20 11.61 -5.74 -20.82
N ALA A 21 11.78 -5.95 -19.51
CA ALA A 21 12.80 -6.85 -18.96
C ALA A 21 12.45 -8.35 -19.06
N ASN A 22 11.23 -8.70 -19.48
CA ASN A 22 10.70 -10.08 -19.49
C ASN A 22 10.88 -10.81 -18.14
N LYS A 23 10.88 -10.08 -17.02
CA LYS A 23 10.98 -10.65 -15.68
C LYS A 23 9.57 -11.06 -15.22
N LEU A 24 9.29 -12.36 -15.20
CA LEU A 24 8.05 -12.87 -14.63
C LEU A 24 8.07 -12.67 -13.11
N PRO A 25 6.93 -12.28 -12.49
CA PRO A 25 6.85 -12.19 -11.04
C PRO A 25 7.04 -13.58 -10.42
N THR A 26 7.78 -13.64 -9.31
CA THR A 26 8.05 -14.90 -8.58
C THR A 26 6.77 -15.52 -8.01
N LEU A 27 5.71 -14.72 -7.83
CA LEU A 27 4.42 -15.16 -7.32
C LEU A 27 3.30 -14.55 -8.18
N ALA A 28 2.30 -15.36 -8.56
CA ALA A 28 1.15 -14.87 -9.31
C ALA A 28 0.25 -13.95 -8.45
N ALA A 29 -0.49 -13.05 -9.09
CA ALA A 29 -1.37 -12.12 -8.40
C ALA A 29 -2.44 -12.87 -7.56
N GLY A 30 -2.65 -12.43 -6.31
CA GLY A 30 -3.57 -13.07 -5.37
C GLY A 30 -3.04 -14.33 -4.69
N TYR A 31 -1.82 -14.77 -4.99
CA TYR A 31 -1.17 -15.88 -4.28
C TYR A 31 -0.35 -15.37 -3.10
N THR A 32 -0.16 -16.22 -2.10
CA THR A 32 0.68 -15.95 -0.92
C THR A 32 1.42 -17.23 -0.57
N GLN A 33 2.73 -17.10 -0.37
CA GLN A 33 3.58 -18.16 0.14
C GLN A 33 3.76 -17.99 1.65
N PHE A 34 3.73 -19.09 2.38
CA PHE A 34 3.93 -19.12 3.82
C PHE A 34 5.24 -19.84 4.14
N SER A 35 6.04 -19.27 5.04
CA SER A 35 7.29 -19.85 5.49
C SER A 35 7.32 -19.87 7.01
N SER A 36 7.75 -20.99 7.59
CA SER A 36 7.73 -21.16 9.06
C SER A 36 8.73 -20.24 9.77
N ASN A 37 9.87 -19.97 9.13
CA ASN A 37 10.88 -19.04 9.61
C ASN A 37 11.59 -18.35 8.45
N TYR A 38 12.28 -17.26 8.75
CA TYR A 38 13.17 -16.58 7.81
C TYR A 38 14.42 -16.11 8.56
N LEU A 39 15.34 -17.05 8.78
CA LEU A 39 16.51 -16.81 9.62
C LEU A 39 17.49 -15.85 8.92
N PRO A 40 18.03 -14.84 9.64
CA PRO A 40 19.11 -14.02 9.09
C PRO A 40 20.38 -14.86 8.94
N SER A 41 21.26 -14.45 8.03
CA SER A 41 22.56 -15.13 7.83
C SER A 41 23.50 -14.98 9.03
N LEU A 42 23.34 -13.90 9.80
CA LEU A 42 24.07 -13.61 11.03
C LEU A 42 23.12 -12.97 12.04
N ASN A 43 23.12 -13.50 13.26
CA ASN A 43 22.31 -12.97 14.36
C ASN A 43 22.97 -11.74 15.00
N ALA A 44 22.22 -10.96 15.75
CA ALA A 44 22.75 -9.84 16.52
C ALA A 44 23.70 -10.32 17.61
N GLY A 45 24.65 -9.47 18.00
CA GLY A 45 25.60 -9.78 19.06
C GLY A 45 27.06 -9.64 18.63
N LYS A 46 27.96 -10.15 19.46
CA LYS A 46 29.42 -10.06 19.26
C LYS A 46 29.89 -11.19 18.34
N HIS A 47 30.40 -10.82 17.18
CA HIS A 47 31.02 -11.74 16.22
C HIS A 47 32.52 -11.51 16.15
N THR A 48 33.28 -12.59 16.10
CA THR A 48 34.74 -12.51 15.93
C THR A 48 35.12 -13.08 14.58
N THR A 49 35.51 -12.22 13.64
CA THR A 49 36.02 -12.63 12.34
C THR A 49 37.50 -12.95 12.49
N SER A 50 37.89 -14.21 12.26
CA SER A 50 39.29 -14.63 12.26
C SER A 50 39.80 -14.82 10.83
N VAL A 51 40.78 -14.02 10.43
CA VAL A 51 41.48 -14.17 9.15
C VAL A 51 42.79 -14.91 9.41
N SER A 52 42.95 -16.08 8.80
CA SER A 52 44.18 -16.88 8.89
C SER A 52 44.91 -16.83 7.56
N GLN A 53 46.07 -16.18 7.51
CA GLN A 53 46.94 -16.17 6.34
C GLN A 53 48.13 -17.11 6.57
N LYS A 54 48.28 -18.10 5.69
CA LYS A 54 49.45 -18.98 5.68
C LYS A 54 50.51 -18.35 4.77
N ALA A 55 51.53 -17.74 5.36
CA ALA A 55 52.68 -17.22 4.62
C ALA A 55 53.82 -18.23 4.62
N ALA A 56 54.36 -18.55 3.44
CA ALA A 56 55.56 -19.34 3.27
C ALA A 56 56.68 -18.42 2.79
N ALA A 57 57.66 -18.15 3.65
CA ALA A 57 58.87 -17.43 3.26
C ALA A 57 59.92 -18.43 2.78
N THR A 58 60.46 -18.22 1.58
CA THR A 58 61.69 -18.87 1.12
C THR A 58 62.82 -17.91 1.45
N LEU A 59 63.71 -18.27 2.38
CA LEU A 59 64.90 -17.47 2.67
C LEU A 59 65.81 -17.48 1.42
N PRO A 60 66.26 -16.33 0.89
CA PRO A 60 67.28 -16.31 -0.14
C PRO A 60 68.62 -16.77 0.45
N ASP A 61 69.36 -17.58 -0.31
CA ASP A 61 70.70 -18.04 0.07
C ASP A 61 71.62 -16.83 0.22
N ARG A 62 72.21 -16.68 1.41
CA ARG A 62 73.17 -15.62 1.70
C ARG A 62 74.53 -16.07 1.15
N GLU A 63 74.90 -15.54 -0.02
CA GLU A 63 76.29 -15.55 -0.48
C GLU A 63 77.08 -14.59 0.43
N ASP A 64 77.85 -15.13 1.36
CA ASP A 64 79.20 -14.67 1.72
C ASP A 64 79.78 -15.54 2.84
N GLY A 65 81.06 -15.89 2.66
CA GLY A 65 81.71 -17.08 3.20
C GLY A 65 81.91 -17.16 4.72
N ASP A 66 81.70 -18.37 5.22
CA ASP A 66 82.72 -19.05 6.03
C ASP A 66 82.54 -20.57 5.90
N SER A 67 83.58 -21.23 5.41
CA SER A 67 83.67 -22.68 5.29
C SER A 67 83.96 -23.27 6.67
N ASN A 68 82.99 -23.93 7.29
CA ASN A 68 83.18 -25.17 8.07
C ASN A 68 81.87 -25.62 8.71
N LEU A 69 81.26 -26.64 8.11
CA LEU A 69 80.65 -27.83 8.72
C LEU A 69 79.66 -28.42 7.70
N PHE A 70 80.08 -29.52 7.08
CA PHE A 70 79.20 -30.38 6.34
C PHE A 70 78.24 -31.03 7.33
N ASP A 71 76.97 -30.63 7.29
CA ASP A 71 75.87 -31.54 7.58
C ASP A 71 74.87 -31.47 6.43
N LYS A 72 75.07 -32.37 5.47
CA LYS A 72 74.13 -32.67 4.40
C LYS A 72 73.30 -33.84 4.90
N ASP A 73 72.12 -33.56 5.45
CA ASP A 73 70.91 -34.39 5.30
C ASP A 73 69.76 -33.86 6.17
N HIS A 74 69.23 -32.66 5.87
CA HIS A 74 67.82 -32.33 6.13
C HIS A 74 67.35 -31.19 5.20
N PRO A 75 66.26 -31.36 4.42
CA PRO A 75 65.73 -30.28 3.61
C PRO A 75 65.17 -29.19 4.54
N LYS A 76 65.72 -27.98 4.40
CA LYS A 76 65.32 -26.71 5.02
C LYS A 76 63.81 -26.71 5.35
N SER A 77 63.46 -26.76 6.64
CA SER A 77 62.07 -26.71 7.07
C SER A 77 61.43 -25.42 6.55
N ARG A 78 60.45 -25.52 5.65
CA ARG A 78 59.56 -24.41 5.33
C ARG A 78 58.91 -23.95 6.63
N GLN A 79 59.41 -22.89 7.26
CA GLN A 79 58.71 -22.27 8.39
C GLN A 79 57.43 -21.63 7.84
N ARG A 80 56.33 -22.38 7.94
CA ARG A 80 54.98 -21.92 7.65
C ARG A 80 54.54 -21.06 8.83
N LYS A 81 54.61 -19.74 8.69
CA LYS A 81 54.07 -18.83 9.70
C LYS A 81 52.61 -18.57 9.35
N THR A 82 51.72 -19.08 10.20
CA THR A 82 50.29 -18.77 10.09
C THR A 82 50.03 -17.51 10.90
N VAL A 83 49.67 -16.42 10.23
CA VAL A 83 49.27 -15.17 10.89
C VAL A 83 47.76 -15.23 11.07
N ASN A 84 47.31 -15.20 12.32
CA ASN A 84 45.90 -15.14 12.67
C ASN A 84 45.58 -13.72 13.15
N MET A 85 44.75 -13.00 12.42
CA MET A 85 44.14 -11.76 12.90
C MET A 85 42.72 -12.04 13.35
N ARG A 86 42.32 -11.48 14.49
CA ARG A 86 40.95 -11.55 15.01
C ARG A 86 40.41 -10.13 15.11
N GLN A 87 39.27 -9.86 14.50
CA GLN A 87 38.55 -8.61 14.64
C GLN A 87 37.19 -8.90 15.26
N GLN A 88 36.84 -8.14 16.31
CA GLN A 88 35.53 -8.21 16.94
C GLN A 88 34.62 -7.15 16.30
N GLN A 89 33.42 -7.56 15.92
CA GLN A 89 32.37 -6.70 15.40
C GLN A 89 31.09 -6.95 16.20
N HIS A 90 30.28 -5.90 16.36
CA HIS A 90 28.99 -6.01 17.05
C HIS A 90 27.88 -5.69 16.06
N LEU A 91 27.05 -6.69 15.76
CA LEU A 91 25.85 -6.53 14.93
C LEU A 91 24.72 -5.99 15.80
N LEU A 92 24.23 -4.80 15.46
CA LEU A 92 23.16 -4.11 16.17
C LEU A 92 21.80 -4.60 15.67
N ALA A 93 20.89 -4.89 16.60
CA ALA A 93 19.48 -5.17 16.36
C ALA A 93 18.63 -4.52 17.47
N PRO A 94 17.32 -4.30 17.26
CA PRO A 94 16.42 -3.79 18.30
C PRO A 94 16.48 -4.66 19.57
N GLN A 95 16.47 -4.00 20.73
CA GLN A 95 16.59 -4.68 22.03
C GLN A 95 15.59 -4.18 23.08
N TYR A 96 15.40 -2.87 23.18
CA TYR A 96 14.56 -2.25 24.21
C TYR A 96 13.24 -1.67 23.67
N SER A 97 13.25 -1.26 22.40
CA SER A 97 12.09 -0.78 21.66
C SER A 97 12.26 -1.12 20.18
N LEU A 98 11.15 -1.32 19.47
CA LEU A 98 11.16 -1.36 18.01
C LEU A 98 11.16 0.07 17.43
N PRO A 99 11.81 0.31 16.28
CA PRO A 99 11.66 1.58 15.58
C PRO A 99 10.25 1.69 14.98
N GLU A 100 9.74 2.90 14.85
CA GLU A 100 8.35 3.15 14.40
C GLU A 100 8.07 2.60 12.99
N ASP A 101 9.10 2.52 12.15
CA ASP A 101 9.01 2.03 10.76
C ASP A 101 9.09 0.50 10.63
N ALA A 102 9.39 -0.23 11.73
CA ALA A 102 9.44 -1.68 11.72
C ALA A 102 8.04 -2.33 11.70
N VAL A 103 7.02 -1.62 12.20
CA VAL A 103 5.64 -2.13 12.28
C VAL A 103 4.85 -1.67 11.06
N VAL A 104 4.30 -2.62 10.31
CA VAL A 104 3.45 -2.34 9.13
C VAL A 104 2.00 -2.15 9.56
N SER A 105 1.51 -3.05 10.41
CA SER A 105 0.14 -3.01 10.93
C SER A 105 0.01 -3.84 12.20
N VAL A 106 -0.98 -3.50 13.02
CA VAL A 106 -1.40 -4.29 14.18
C VAL A 106 -2.88 -4.58 14.06
N PHE A 107 -3.31 -5.73 14.57
CA PHE A 107 -4.71 -6.09 14.64
C PHE A 107 -5.02 -6.65 16.03
N PRO A 108 -6.09 -6.18 16.69
CA PRO A 108 -6.97 -5.09 16.27
C PRO A 108 -6.24 -3.73 16.28
N THR A 109 -6.65 -2.80 15.42
CA THR A 109 -6.04 -1.47 15.34
C THR A 109 -6.34 -0.65 16.61
N PRO A 110 -5.46 0.29 17.01
CA PRO A 110 -5.69 1.12 18.18
C PRO A 110 -7.05 1.84 18.12
N GLY A 111 -7.79 1.81 19.23
CA GLY A 111 -9.12 2.43 19.34
C GLY A 111 -10.27 1.68 18.65
N HIS A 112 -10.00 0.57 17.97
CA HIS A 112 -11.03 -0.25 17.32
C HIS A 112 -11.46 -1.42 18.19
N THR A 113 -12.53 -2.07 17.76
CA THR A 113 -13.14 -3.21 18.44
C THR A 113 -12.84 -4.54 17.75
N ALA A 114 -12.71 -5.63 18.51
CA ALA A 114 -12.64 -6.98 17.97
C ALA A 114 -13.40 -7.98 18.83
N GLN A 115 -13.72 -9.14 18.25
CA GLN A 115 -14.43 -10.21 18.96
C GLN A 115 -13.56 -10.81 20.07
N SER A 116 -14.20 -11.42 21.06
CA SER A 116 -13.50 -12.05 22.19
C SER A 116 -12.59 -13.22 21.76
N LEU A 117 -12.91 -13.89 20.65
CA LEU A 117 -12.18 -15.04 20.09
C LEU A 117 -10.99 -14.66 19.20
N THR A 118 -10.86 -13.38 18.88
CA THR A 118 -9.75 -12.87 18.06
C THR A 118 -8.43 -13.04 18.80
N LEU A 119 -7.43 -13.56 18.09
CA LEU A 119 -6.04 -13.61 18.52
C LEU A 119 -5.32 -12.38 17.95
N PRO A 120 -4.94 -11.39 18.78
CA PRO A 120 -4.24 -10.22 18.28
C PRO A 120 -2.91 -10.58 17.65
N HIS A 121 -2.49 -9.80 16.67
CA HIS A 121 -1.24 -10.02 15.96
C HIS A 121 -0.59 -8.70 15.53
N ILE A 122 0.71 -8.78 15.29
CA ILE A 122 1.53 -7.69 14.76
C ILE A 122 2.23 -8.14 13.48
N VAL A 123 2.29 -7.24 12.51
CA VAL A 123 2.95 -7.44 11.21
C VAL A 123 4.21 -6.56 11.14
N LEU A 124 5.36 -7.19 10.97
CA LEU A 124 6.68 -6.56 10.92
C LEU A 124 7.19 -6.49 9.49
N LYS A 125 7.77 -5.34 9.12
CA LYS A 125 8.31 -5.06 7.78
C LYS A 125 9.52 -5.93 7.45
N ASN A 126 10.39 -6.16 8.42
CA ASN A 126 11.55 -7.03 8.24
C ASN A 126 11.18 -8.49 8.56
N PRO A 127 11.22 -9.41 7.58
CA PRO A 127 10.90 -10.81 7.81
C PRO A 127 11.87 -11.51 8.76
N HIS A 128 13.09 -10.99 8.93
CA HIS A 128 14.07 -11.55 9.87
C HIS A 128 13.81 -11.15 11.33
N CYS A 129 13.05 -10.09 11.58
CA CYS A 129 12.96 -9.44 12.90
C CYS A 129 12.69 -10.41 14.06
N PRO A 130 11.75 -11.38 13.97
CA PRO A 130 11.50 -12.32 15.07
C PRO A 130 12.69 -13.21 15.43
N TRP A 131 13.64 -13.43 14.51
CA TRP A 131 14.80 -14.32 14.67
C TRP A 131 16.15 -13.59 14.57
N GLU A 132 16.17 -12.26 14.70
CA GLU A 132 17.41 -11.48 14.71
C GLU A 132 18.31 -11.83 15.90
N ARG A 133 17.77 -12.47 16.95
CA ARG A 133 18.45 -12.71 18.22
C ARG A 133 18.18 -14.13 18.70
N ASP A 134 19.22 -14.78 19.20
CA ASP A 134 19.10 -16.12 19.80
C ASP A 134 18.69 -16.02 21.26
N VAL A 135 17.68 -16.80 21.65
CA VAL A 135 17.18 -16.88 23.04
C VAL A 135 17.28 -18.30 23.60
N VAL A 136 17.53 -19.28 22.74
CA VAL A 136 17.73 -20.69 23.11
C VAL A 136 19.21 -21.02 23.00
N ASP A 137 19.72 -21.84 23.92
CA ASP A 137 21.11 -22.33 23.84
C ASP A 137 21.30 -23.17 22.57
N LYS A 138 22.46 -23.05 21.92
CA LYS A 138 22.76 -23.69 20.63
C LYS A 138 22.59 -25.22 20.64
N ASP A 139 22.69 -25.85 21.81
CA ASP A 139 22.55 -27.29 22.00
C ASP A 139 21.08 -27.75 22.14
N ALA A 140 20.13 -26.82 22.27
CA ALA A 140 18.70 -27.08 22.43
C ALA A 140 17.86 -26.76 21.17
N HIS A 141 18.51 -26.38 20.06
CA HIS A 141 17.88 -26.42 18.76
C HIS A 141 17.69 -27.87 18.34
N ASP A 142 16.43 -28.32 18.30
CA ASP A 142 16.08 -29.56 17.59
C ASP A 142 16.50 -29.36 16.13
N ALA A 143 17.64 -29.94 15.74
CA ALA A 143 18.25 -29.79 14.42
C ALA A 143 17.32 -30.22 13.26
N ASP A 144 16.27 -31.00 13.59
CA ASP A 144 15.26 -31.51 12.68
C ASP A 144 13.93 -30.72 12.70
N SER A 145 13.81 -29.65 13.50
CA SER A 145 12.56 -28.87 13.58
C SER A 145 12.52 -27.73 12.56
N LEU A 146 11.53 -27.76 11.66
CA LEU A 146 11.24 -26.69 10.69
C LEU A 146 10.83 -25.35 11.34
N ASN A 147 10.66 -25.30 12.66
CA ASN A 147 10.17 -24.14 13.41
C ASN A 147 11.31 -23.59 14.28
N SER A 148 11.50 -22.26 14.26
CA SER A 148 12.48 -21.59 15.13
C SER A 148 11.78 -20.70 16.15
N VAL A 149 12.30 -20.68 17.37
CA VAL A 149 11.74 -19.88 18.48
C VAL A 149 12.10 -18.41 18.25
N PRO A 150 11.12 -17.49 18.19
CA PRO A 150 11.40 -16.06 18.08
C PRO A 150 11.94 -15.49 19.40
N TRP A 151 12.64 -14.35 19.35
CA TRP A 151 13.08 -13.65 20.57
C TRP A 151 12.02 -12.73 21.17
N LEU A 152 10.90 -12.55 20.47
CA LEU A 152 9.79 -11.69 20.83
C LEU A 152 8.47 -12.46 20.83
N ALA A 153 7.52 -12.03 21.65
CA ALA A 153 6.18 -12.60 21.72
C ALA A 153 5.13 -11.53 21.99
N LEU A 154 3.97 -11.62 21.36
CA LEU A 154 2.84 -10.75 21.62
C LEU A 154 1.95 -11.35 22.71
N VAL A 155 1.67 -10.59 23.77
CA VAL A 155 0.77 -11.02 24.84
C VAL A 155 -0.25 -9.93 25.13
N VAL A 156 -1.50 -10.35 25.33
CA VAL A 156 -2.63 -9.48 25.66
C VAL A 156 -2.85 -9.48 27.17
N PHE A 157 -3.24 -8.33 27.73
CA PHE A 157 -3.51 -8.15 29.15
C PHE A 157 -4.78 -7.34 29.38
N THR A 158 -5.43 -7.59 30.51
CA THR A 158 -6.50 -6.75 31.03
C THR A 158 -5.91 -5.56 31.82
N ALA A 159 -6.70 -4.50 32.02
CA ALA A 159 -6.28 -3.36 32.84
C ALA A 159 -5.87 -3.77 34.26
N GLU A 160 -6.62 -4.68 34.88
CA GLU A 160 -6.39 -5.17 36.25
C GLU A 160 -5.07 -5.94 36.38
N GLU A 161 -4.67 -6.67 35.33
CA GLU A 161 -3.42 -7.42 35.31
C GLU A 161 -2.17 -6.55 35.14
N LEU A 162 -2.30 -5.36 34.57
CA LEU A 162 -1.18 -4.41 34.40
C LEU A 162 -1.14 -3.33 35.48
N ALA A 163 -2.30 -2.98 36.03
CA ALA A 163 -2.40 -1.95 37.05
C ALA A 163 -1.53 -2.27 38.27
N LEU A 164 -0.76 -1.26 38.70
CA LEU A 164 0.04 -1.26 39.91
C LEU A 164 -0.41 -0.11 40.82
N ASP A 165 -0.65 -0.45 42.09
CA ASP A 165 -0.89 0.53 43.14
C ASP A 165 0.38 1.35 43.41
N THR A 166 0.25 2.55 43.98
CA THR A 166 1.37 3.47 44.23
C THR A 166 2.51 2.84 45.05
N ASN A 167 2.17 1.98 46.02
CA ASN A 167 3.16 1.25 46.83
C ASN A 167 3.81 0.08 46.07
N GLU A 168 3.07 -0.56 45.15
CA GLU A 168 3.60 -1.65 44.33
C GLU A 168 4.57 -1.12 43.26
N ARG A 169 4.37 0.11 42.77
CA ARG A 169 5.29 0.77 41.83
C ARG A 169 6.67 0.96 42.45
N SER A 170 6.76 1.38 43.71
CA SER A 170 8.04 1.48 44.40
C SER A 170 8.66 0.12 44.64
N ASP A 171 7.86 -0.88 45.02
CA ASP A 171 8.35 -2.21 45.41
C ASP A 171 8.85 -3.05 44.22
N TYR A 172 8.22 -2.94 43.05
CA TYR A 172 8.54 -3.75 41.86
C TYR A 172 9.35 -3.02 40.80
N LEU A 173 9.23 -1.70 40.69
CA LEU A 173 9.88 -0.91 39.64
C LEU A 173 10.84 0.15 40.20
N GLY A 174 10.83 0.42 41.50
CA GLY A 174 11.70 1.45 42.09
C GLY A 174 11.32 2.88 41.69
N ILE A 175 10.07 3.06 41.23
CA ILE A 175 9.56 4.32 40.69
C ILE A 175 8.82 5.10 41.78
N GLY A 176 9.03 6.41 41.81
CA GLY A 176 8.35 7.32 42.74
C GLY A 176 6.88 7.57 42.37
N PRO A 177 6.06 8.09 43.30
CA PRO A 177 4.62 8.28 43.10
C PRO A 177 4.24 9.32 42.02
N THR A 178 5.20 10.12 41.55
CA THR A 178 5.00 11.22 40.60
C THR A 178 5.10 10.81 39.13
N GLU A 179 5.58 9.60 38.81
CA GLU A 179 5.64 9.12 37.43
C GLU A 179 4.34 8.41 37.07
N GLU A 180 3.68 8.91 36.02
CA GLU A 180 2.44 8.34 35.51
C GLU A 180 2.73 7.17 34.55
N PRO A 181 1.90 6.12 34.56
CA PRO A 181 2.00 5.05 33.59
C PRO A 181 1.76 5.58 32.16
N THR A 182 2.30 4.88 31.16
CA THR A 182 2.00 5.16 29.75
C THR A 182 0.51 4.88 29.44
N GLU A 183 0.04 5.30 28.27
CA GLU A 183 -1.33 5.02 27.79
C GLU A 183 -1.69 3.52 27.81
N THR A 184 -0.68 2.66 27.69
CA THR A 184 -0.79 1.19 27.73
C THR A 184 -0.44 0.57 29.08
N LEU A 185 -0.45 1.36 30.16
CA LEU A 185 -0.16 0.90 31.54
C LEU A 185 1.25 0.33 31.74
N GLY A 186 2.22 0.75 30.93
CA GLY A 186 3.65 0.47 31.10
C GLY A 186 4.41 1.60 31.79
N PHE A 187 5.70 1.39 32.06
CA PHE A 187 6.59 2.38 32.67
C PHE A 187 7.90 2.51 31.88
N THR A 188 8.28 3.73 31.55
CA THR A 188 9.54 4.00 30.82
C THR A 188 10.66 4.31 31.80
N LEU A 189 11.71 3.50 31.79
CA LEU A 189 12.92 3.68 32.61
C LEU A 189 14.17 3.80 31.74
N SER A 190 15.22 4.39 32.29
CA SER A 190 16.54 4.30 31.64
C SER A 190 17.10 2.88 31.78
N VAL A 191 17.81 2.40 30.76
CA VAL A 191 18.45 1.06 30.79
C VAL A 191 19.43 0.95 31.96
N LYS A 192 20.08 2.04 32.37
CA LYS A 192 20.96 2.07 33.55
C LYS A 192 20.20 1.78 34.84
N ASP A 193 19.05 2.43 35.01
CA ASP A 193 18.20 2.27 36.19
C ASP A 193 17.54 0.88 36.23
N ALA A 194 17.30 0.26 35.07
CA ALA A 194 16.69 -1.06 34.96
C ALA A 194 17.66 -2.24 35.15
N THR A 195 18.97 -2.08 34.85
CA THR A 195 19.92 -3.20 34.74
C THR A 195 21.03 -3.22 35.79
N ALA A 196 21.36 -2.09 36.40
CA ALA A 196 22.34 -2.05 37.49
C ALA A 196 21.70 -2.47 38.82
N GLU A 197 22.47 -2.51 39.91
CA GLU A 197 21.97 -2.44 41.30
C GLU A 197 21.18 -1.15 41.60
N GLY A 198 20.73 -0.43 40.56
CA GLY A 198 19.93 0.77 40.62
C GLY A 198 18.47 0.44 40.80
N LYS A 199 17.87 1.15 41.75
CA LYS A 199 16.45 1.43 42.03
C LYS A 199 15.39 0.33 41.90
N VAL A 200 15.37 -0.54 40.88
CA VAL A 200 14.41 -1.64 40.78
C VAL A 200 14.71 -2.65 41.90
N PRO A 201 13.88 -2.73 42.95
CA PRO A 201 14.15 -3.65 44.05
C PRO A 201 14.04 -5.06 43.47
N ARG A 202 15.07 -5.90 43.65
CA ARG A 202 14.92 -7.34 43.48
C ARG A 202 14.19 -7.82 44.73
N PRO A 203 12.85 -7.98 44.71
CA PRO A 203 12.13 -8.25 45.93
C PRO A 203 12.63 -9.60 46.43
N SER A 204 13.04 -9.67 47.69
CA SER A 204 13.46 -10.90 48.36
C SER A 204 12.28 -11.88 48.43
N GLY A 205 12.04 -12.61 47.34
CA GLY A 205 11.05 -13.67 47.21
C GLY A 205 9.66 -13.28 46.67
N ARG A 206 9.42 -12.03 46.20
CA ARG A 206 8.08 -11.60 45.74
C ARG A 206 7.95 -11.25 44.25
N GLY A 207 9.05 -11.07 43.51
CA GLY A 207 8.97 -10.81 42.07
C GLY A 207 10.24 -11.19 41.32
N VAL A 208 10.08 -11.60 40.05
CA VAL A 208 11.18 -12.00 39.17
C VAL A 208 11.34 -10.92 38.10
N PHE A 209 12.55 -10.39 37.97
CA PHE A 209 12.90 -9.40 36.95
C PHE A 209 13.59 -10.11 35.78
N ILE A 210 12.94 -10.12 34.62
CA ILE A 210 13.45 -10.77 33.40
C ILE A 210 13.66 -9.69 32.34
N ALA A 211 14.67 -8.85 32.57
CA ALA A 211 15.23 -8.01 31.53
C ALA A 211 16.74 -8.14 31.60
N LYS A 212 17.29 -9.08 30.83
CA LYS A 212 18.73 -9.32 30.77
C LYS A 212 19.31 -8.61 29.54
N PRO A 213 20.11 -7.54 29.71
CA PRO A 213 20.85 -6.97 28.58
C PRO A 213 21.96 -7.94 28.14
N ASP A 214 22.35 -7.87 26.86
CA ASP A 214 23.42 -8.72 26.29
C ASP A 214 24.77 -8.56 27.00
N ASP A 215 25.06 -7.33 27.41
CA ASP A 215 26.29 -6.97 28.09
C ASP A 215 26.00 -5.94 29.18
N GLU A 216 26.13 -6.35 30.45
CA GLU A 216 25.97 -5.45 31.60
C GLU A 216 26.90 -4.23 31.53
N GLN A 217 28.07 -4.35 30.92
CA GLN A 217 29.01 -3.24 30.75
C GLN A 217 28.51 -2.18 29.75
N ILE A 218 27.86 -2.62 28.66
CA ILE A 218 27.26 -1.72 27.65
C ILE A 218 25.99 -1.08 28.22
N ALA A 219 25.17 -1.87 28.93
CA ALA A 219 23.95 -1.39 29.57
C ALA A 219 24.22 -0.25 30.57
N LYS A 220 25.27 -0.38 31.41
CA LYS A 220 25.71 0.64 32.37
C LYS A 220 26.13 1.98 31.72
N GLN A 221 26.57 1.96 30.47
CA GLN A 221 26.99 3.16 29.74
C GLN A 221 25.89 3.74 28.84
N SER A 222 24.91 2.92 28.44
CA SER A 222 23.84 3.31 27.51
C SER A 222 22.90 4.39 28.05
N SER A 223 22.54 5.37 27.23
CA SER A 223 21.52 6.39 27.54
C SER A 223 20.12 6.01 27.03
N ASN A 224 19.94 4.75 26.63
CA ASN A 224 18.69 4.29 26.04
C ASN A 224 17.61 4.13 27.11
N THR A 225 16.36 4.28 26.70
CA THR A 225 15.18 4.02 27.53
C THR A 225 14.59 2.66 27.19
N MET A 226 13.89 2.06 28.17
CA MET A 226 13.25 0.77 28.08
C MET A 226 11.86 0.86 28.67
N ASN A 227 10.88 0.24 28.03
CA ASN A 227 9.52 0.15 28.56
C ASN A 227 9.35 -1.17 29.32
N LEU A 228 8.84 -1.07 30.54
CA LEU A 228 8.63 -2.18 31.45
C LEU A 228 7.14 -2.38 31.71
N ILE A 229 6.75 -3.64 31.81
CA ILE A 229 5.41 -4.05 32.25
C ILE A 229 5.51 -5.01 33.42
N SER A 230 4.51 -4.98 34.30
CA SER A 230 4.38 -5.88 35.45
C SER A 230 3.06 -6.62 35.40
N PHE A 231 3.09 -7.94 35.48
CA PHE A 231 1.89 -8.78 35.45
C PHE A 231 1.96 -9.94 36.45
N PRO A 232 0.83 -10.60 36.80
CA PRO A 232 0.79 -11.60 37.85
C PRO A 232 1.66 -12.83 37.55
N ALA A 233 2.31 -13.38 38.57
CA ALA A 233 3.10 -14.60 38.48
C ALA A 233 2.24 -15.81 38.04
N ALA A 234 0.96 -15.85 38.40
CA ALA A 234 0.04 -16.90 37.94
C ALA A 234 -0.05 -16.97 36.41
N LEU A 235 -0.13 -15.82 35.74
CA LEU A 235 -0.15 -15.74 34.28
C LEU A 235 1.22 -16.11 33.68
N PHE A 236 2.32 -15.73 34.33
CA PHE A 236 3.66 -16.15 33.93
C PHE A 236 3.83 -17.67 33.94
N HIS A 237 3.31 -18.35 34.97
CA HIS A 237 3.34 -19.82 35.05
C HIS A 237 2.59 -20.47 33.90
N LYS A 238 1.44 -19.93 33.51
CA LYS A 238 0.64 -20.45 32.39
C LYS A 238 1.31 -20.26 31.03
N LEU A 239 2.03 -19.16 30.84
CA LEU A 239 2.68 -18.84 29.56
C LEU A 239 4.08 -19.46 29.42
N PHE A 240 4.88 -19.49 30.48
CA PHE A 240 6.32 -19.73 30.37
C PHE A 240 6.83 -20.89 31.20
N VAL A 241 6.01 -21.57 32.02
CA VAL A 241 6.53 -22.61 32.92
C VAL A 241 6.06 -23.98 32.46
N ARG A 242 7.02 -24.89 32.30
CA ARG A 242 6.74 -26.32 32.13
C ARG A 242 7.41 -27.12 33.24
N THR A 243 6.69 -28.13 33.68
CA THR A 243 7.18 -29.08 34.69
C THR A 243 7.68 -30.32 33.96
N SER A 244 8.98 -30.60 34.11
CA SER A 244 9.60 -31.84 33.64
C SER A 244 10.07 -32.67 34.83
N GLU A 245 10.12 -33.99 34.68
CA GLU A 245 10.77 -34.86 35.65
C GLU A 245 12.27 -34.90 35.39
N ASP A 246 13.08 -34.58 36.40
CA ASP A 246 14.52 -34.75 36.34
C ASP A 246 14.90 -36.24 36.34
N GLN A 247 16.17 -36.57 36.02
CA GLN A 247 16.70 -37.94 36.03
C GLN A 247 16.52 -38.68 37.38
N ASN A 248 16.24 -37.94 38.45
CA ASN A 248 15.99 -38.46 39.81
C ASN A 248 14.49 -38.59 40.16
N GLY A 249 13.57 -38.34 39.23
CA GLY A 249 12.12 -38.40 39.45
C GLY A 249 11.52 -37.21 40.21
N ASN A 250 12.31 -36.16 40.46
CA ASN A 250 11.82 -34.91 41.06
C ASN A 250 11.23 -34.02 39.96
N GLN A 251 10.06 -33.44 40.22
CA GLN A 251 9.48 -32.43 39.34
C GLN A 251 10.27 -31.13 39.44
N VAL A 252 10.81 -30.69 38.30
CA VAL A 252 11.49 -29.40 38.18
C VAL A 252 10.74 -28.53 37.18
N SER A 253 10.31 -27.36 37.65
CA SER A 253 9.67 -26.35 36.83
C SER A 253 10.72 -25.38 36.31
N LYS A 254 10.85 -25.26 34.99
CA LYS A 254 11.75 -24.32 34.32
C LYS A 254 10.99 -23.45 33.32
N GLY A 255 11.54 -22.26 33.06
CA GLY A 255 11.09 -21.41 31.98
C GLY A 255 11.26 -22.08 30.61
N ASP A 256 10.16 -22.33 29.89
CA ASP A 256 10.13 -22.82 28.51
C ASP A 256 9.44 -21.81 27.58
N ILE A 257 10.05 -21.60 26.42
CA ILE A 257 9.59 -20.69 25.36
C ILE A 257 9.29 -21.44 24.06
N LYS A 258 9.38 -22.77 24.07
CA LYS A 258 9.16 -23.62 22.88
C LYS A 258 7.78 -23.45 22.25
N MET A 259 6.75 -23.04 22.99
CA MET A 259 5.41 -22.85 22.41
C MET A 259 5.36 -21.71 21.39
N PHE A 260 6.19 -20.67 21.56
CA PHE A 260 6.20 -19.50 20.67
C PHE A 260 6.75 -19.80 19.27
N ARG A 261 7.37 -20.98 19.07
CA ARG A 261 7.83 -21.44 17.74
C ARG A 261 6.70 -21.54 16.72
N PHE A 262 5.46 -21.75 17.17
CA PHE A 262 4.28 -21.86 16.31
C PHE A 262 3.60 -20.52 16.03
N LEU A 263 3.87 -19.51 16.86
CA LEU A 263 3.16 -18.22 16.85
C LEU A 263 3.87 -17.15 16.02
N SER A 264 4.93 -17.53 15.30
CA SER A 264 5.64 -16.66 14.37
C SER A 264 5.88 -17.36 13.05
N HIS A 265 5.58 -16.66 11.95
CA HIS A 265 5.79 -17.13 10.59
C HIS A 265 5.94 -15.95 9.63
N VAL A 266 6.34 -16.22 8.40
CA VAL A 266 6.50 -15.22 7.34
C VAL A 266 5.47 -15.44 6.25
N ARG A 267 4.84 -14.36 5.79
CA ARG A 267 3.98 -14.34 4.60
C ARG A 267 4.67 -13.55 3.50
N THR A 268 4.89 -14.21 2.37
CA THR A 268 5.43 -13.62 1.15
C THR A 268 4.28 -13.48 0.16
N LEU A 269 3.93 -12.25 -0.18
CA LEU A 269 2.71 -11.94 -0.94
C LEU A 269 3.01 -11.20 -2.23
N ALA A 270 2.20 -11.51 -3.25
CA ALA A 270 2.17 -10.75 -4.48
C ALA A 270 1.56 -9.39 -4.16
N THR A 271 2.33 -8.33 -4.39
CA THR A 271 1.93 -6.99 -3.97
C THR A 271 0.81 -6.43 -4.84
N ASN A 272 0.62 -6.92 -6.07
CA ASN A 272 -0.35 -6.42 -7.07
C ASN A 272 -1.68 -5.92 -6.49
N GLY A 273 -2.00 -4.63 -6.72
CA GLY A 273 -3.27 -4.03 -6.31
C GLY A 273 -3.36 -3.60 -4.84
N MET A 274 -2.30 -3.76 -4.05
CA MET A 274 -2.19 -3.23 -2.68
C MET A 274 -1.56 -1.83 -2.68
N LEU A 275 -1.91 -0.99 -1.71
CA LEU A 275 -1.37 0.37 -1.66
C LEU A 275 0.15 0.41 -1.40
N SER A 276 0.68 -0.52 -0.58
CA SER A 276 2.13 -0.67 -0.33
C SER A 276 2.95 -1.03 -1.58
N THR A 277 2.32 -1.43 -2.70
CA THR A 277 2.99 -1.59 -4.01
C THR A 277 3.60 -0.33 -4.56
N ALA A 278 3.25 0.84 -4.00
CA ALA A 278 3.75 2.09 -4.52
C ALA A 278 5.28 2.16 -4.53
N GLU A 279 5.94 1.34 -3.70
CA GLU A 279 7.39 1.24 -3.61
C GLU A 279 7.99 0.02 -4.33
N THR A 280 7.27 -1.10 -4.51
CA THR A 280 7.81 -2.36 -5.06
C THR A 280 6.80 -3.11 -5.95
N ASP A 281 6.33 -2.48 -7.02
CA ASP A 281 5.38 -3.10 -7.95
C ASP A 281 5.93 -4.42 -8.54
N GLY A 282 5.25 -5.54 -8.24
CA GLY A 282 5.51 -6.87 -8.78
C GLY A 282 6.69 -7.64 -8.18
N GLU A 283 7.40 -7.08 -7.19
CA GLU A 283 8.28 -7.87 -6.34
C GLU A 283 7.50 -8.36 -5.12
N PRO A 284 7.64 -9.64 -4.75
CA PRO A 284 6.93 -10.16 -3.60
C PRO A 284 7.47 -9.50 -2.32
N ALA A 285 6.57 -8.99 -1.50
CA ALA A 285 6.94 -8.45 -0.20
C ALA A 285 6.79 -9.56 0.85
N ALA A 286 7.78 -9.69 1.72
CA ALA A 286 7.80 -10.66 2.81
C ALA A 286 7.60 -9.94 4.14
N PHE A 287 6.61 -10.37 4.91
CA PHE A 287 6.28 -9.80 6.21
C PHE A 287 6.35 -10.88 7.28
N ALA A 288 6.95 -10.55 8.43
CA ALA A 288 6.92 -11.40 9.61
C ALA A 288 5.66 -11.11 10.41
N ILE A 289 4.98 -12.16 10.88
CA ILE A 289 3.77 -12.04 11.70
C ILE A 289 4.02 -12.72 13.03
N ASN A 290 3.61 -12.06 14.11
CA ASN A 290 3.64 -12.62 15.45
C ASN A 290 2.22 -12.57 16.04
N ILE A 291 1.72 -13.73 16.45
CA ILE A 291 0.35 -13.95 16.94
C ILE A 291 0.39 -14.10 18.46
N SER A 292 -0.57 -13.51 19.16
CA SER A 292 -0.71 -13.72 20.60
C SER A 292 -1.30 -15.10 20.91
N PRO A 293 -0.79 -15.85 21.90
CA PRO A 293 -1.40 -17.10 22.35
C PRO A 293 -2.64 -16.88 23.22
N ARG A 294 -3.09 -15.64 23.40
CA ARG A 294 -4.11 -15.30 24.40
C ARG A 294 -5.30 -14.60 23.76
N ILE A 295 -6.49 -15.12 24.04
CA ILE A 295 -7.78 -14.49 23.68
C ILE A 295 -8.28 -13.60 24.81
N ALA A 296 -9.29 -12.78 24.52
CA ALA A 296 -9.96 -12.02 25.57
C ALA A 296 -10.65 -12.97 26.58
N PRO A 297 -10.66 -12.64 27.88
CA PRO A 297 -11.42 -13.40 28.87
C PRO A 297 -12.89 -13.56 28.46
N GLN A 298 -13.40 -14.79 28.48
CA GLN A 298 -14.78 -15.08 28.07
C GLN A 298 -15.84 -14.66 29.13
N THR A 299 -15.40 -14.12 30.27
CA THR A 299 -16.27 -13.55 31.32
C THR A 299 -16.77 -12.14 30.99
N ILE A 300 -16.27 -11.54 29.91
CA ILE A 300 -16.59 -10.17 29.52
C ILE A 300 -18.03 -10.07 29.01
N THR A 301 -18.87 -9.30 29.71
CA THR A 301 -20.27 -9.01 29.35
C THR A 301 -20.47 -7.61 28.78
N THR A 302 -19.54 -6.69 29.05
CA THR A 302 -19.50 -5.32 28.52
C THR A 302 -18.25 -5.10 27.69
N PRO A 303 -18.23 -4.22 26.68
CA PRO A 303 -17.01 -3.92 25.94
C PRO A 303 -15.85 -3.52 26.87
N THR A 304 -14.75 -4.27 26.85
CA THR A 304 -13.63 -4.10 27.78
C THR A 304 -12.35 -3.79 27.01
N THR A 305 -11.60 -2.78 27.46
CA THR A 305 -10.31 -2.42 26.89
C THR A 305 -9.24 -3.43 27.29
N LEU A 306 -8.51 -3.93 26.29
CA LEU A 306 -7.37 -4.82 26.43
C LEU A 306 -6.10 -4.16 25.90
N TYR A 307 -4.97 -4.56 26.45
CA TYR A 307 -3.65 -4.02 26.14
C TYR A 307 -2.77 -5.10 25.55
N ALA A 308 -2.29 -4.91 24.33
CA ALA A 308 -1.38 -5.82 23.66
C ALA A 308 0.04 -5.30 23.81
N HIS A 309 0.94 -6.13 24.35
CA HIS A 309 2.36 -5.82 24.51
C HIS A 309 3.21 -6.87 23.79
N LEU A 310 4.07 -6.39 22.89
CA LEU A 310 5.15 -7.17 22.34
C LEU A 310 6.27 -7.24 23.37
N ILE A 311 6.51 -8.40 23.95
CA ILE A 311 7.47 -8.62 25.03
C ILE A 311 8.76 -9.29 24.51
N SER A 312 9.88 -9.00 25.16
CA SER A 312 11.15 -9.69 24.92
C SER A 312 11.19 -11.02 25.68
N LEU A 313 11.54 -12.11 25.00
CA LEU A 313 11.70 -13.45 25.59
C LEU A 313 13.10 -13.68 26.18
N GLN A 314 14.00 -12.70 26.08
CA GLN A 314 15.38 -12.82 26.56
C GLN A 314 15.44 -13.05 28.07
N GLY A 315 16.15 -14.10 28.47
CA GLY A 315 16.30 -14.47 29.87
C GLY A 315 15.13 -15.26 30.46
N VAL A 316 14.09 -15.58 29.67
CA VAL A 316 12.96 -16.42 30.11
C VAL A 316 13.33 -17.90 30.05
N HIS A 317 14.05 -18.33 29.00
CA HIS A 317 14.44 -19.73 28.85
C HIS A 317 15.37 -20.16 30.00
N GLY A 318 15.03 -21.25 30.68
CA GLY A 318 15.81 -21.79 31.80
C GLY A 318 15.74 -20.96 33.09
N CYS A 319 14.92 -19.91 33.16
CA CYS A 319 14.75 -19.13 34.38
C CYS A 319 14.07 -19.96 35.47
N THR A 320 14.39 -19.63 36.73
CA THR A 320 13.68 -20.19 37.90
C THR A 320 12.34 -19.47 38.03
N PRO A 321 11.21 -20.18 37.98
CA PRO A 321 9.90 -19.54 38.01
C PRO A 321 9.62 -18.89 39.37
N PRO A 322 8.80 -17.82 39.41
CA PRO A 322 8.40 -17.17 40.66
C PRO A 322 7.64 -18.14 41.58
N ASP A 323 7.85 -18.06 42.89
CA ASP A 323 7.09 -18.89 43.84
C ASP A 323 5.64 -18.40 43.95
N LEU A 324 4.68 -19.32 43.72
CA LEU A 324 3.24 -19.05 43.84
C LEU A 324 2.78 -19.01 45.30
N SER A 325 3.58 -19.49 46.26
CA SER A 325 3.26 -19.51 47.70
C SER A 325 3.15 -18.11 48.31
N ALA A 326 3.70 -17.08 47.66
CA ALA A 326 3.64 -15.68 48.05
C ALA A 326 2.26 -15.01 47.85
N GLY A 327 1.26 -15.74 47.31
CA GLY A 327 -0.11 -15.28 47.12
C GLY A 327 -0.31 -14.32 45.93
N SER A 328 -1.51 -13.73 45.81
CA SER A 328 -1.97 -12.84 44.71
C SER A 328 -1.11 -11.59 44.45
N LYS A 329 -0.04 -11.38 45.23
CA LYS A 329 0.86 -10.23 45.10
C LYS A 329 2.13 -10.52 44.31
N ALA A 330 2.44 -11.79 44.01
CA ALA A 330 3.63 -12.12 43.23
C ALA A 330 3.49 -11.64 41.77
N ARG A 331 4.44 -10.82 41.30
CA ARG A 331 4.43 -10.25 39.95
C ARG A 331 5.77 -10.44 39.24
N VAL A 332 5.72 -10.48 37.91
CA VAL A 332 6.90 -10.59 37.04
C VAL A 332 7.02 -9.31 36.24
N VAL A 333 8.25 -8.82 36.10
CA VAL A 333 8.57 -7.62 35.33
C VAL A 333 9.32 -8.02 34.07
N MET A 334 8.81 -7.58 32.91
CA MET A 334 9.38 -7.87 31.59
C MET A 334 9.48 -6.62 30.73
N THR A 335 10.33 -6.68 29.70
CA THR A 335 10.51 -5.60 28.73
C THR A 335 9.43 -5.66 27.65
N SER A 336 8.74 -4.53 27.41
CA SER A 336 7.81 -4.34 26.29
C SER A 336 8.48 -3.51 25.19
N LEU A 337 8.53 -4.07 23.99
CA LEU A 337 9.17 -3.49 22.81
C LEU A 337 8.24 -2.58 22.01
N TYR A 338 6.94 -2.89 22.03
CA TYR A 338 5.86 -2.17 21.36
C TYR A 338 4.54 -2.48 22.08
N SER A 339 3.59 -1.55 22.10
CA SER A 339 2.31 -1.74 22.78
C SER A 339 1.18 -0.89 22.20
N TRP A 340 -0.06 -1.40 22.26
CA TRP A 340 -1.27 -0.65 21.91
C TRP A 340 -2.49 -1.18 22.68
N SER A 341 -3.59 -0.42 22.66
CA SER A 341 -4.86 -0.83 23.27
C SER A 341 -5.99 -0.97 22.25
N TYR A 342 -6.87 -1.94 22.46
CA TYR A 342 -8.08 -2.15 21.66
C TYR A 342 -9.25 -2.56 22.56
N THR A 343 -10.48 -2.52 22.06
CA THR A 343 -11.66 -2.92 22.84
C THR A 343 -12.14 -4.30 22.41
N SER A 344 -12.28 -5.24 23.33
CA SER A 344 -12.90 -6.52 23.06
C SER A 344 -14.42 -6.43 23.25
N LEU A 345 -15.15 -6.88 22.24
CA LEU A 345 -16.61 -6.99 22.28
C LEU A 345 -17.03 -8.34 22.88
N PRO A 346 -18.18 -8.38 23.58
CA PRO A 346 -18.78 -9.63 24.01
C PRO A 346 -19.03 -10.58 22.81
N PRO A 347 -19.04 -11.91 23.05
CA PRO A 347 -19.48 -12.88 22.06
C PRO A 347 -20.89 -12.48 21.54
N ASP A 348 -21.12 -12.61 20.23
CA ASP A 348 -22.32 -12.20 19.47
C ASP A 348 -22.37 -10.77 18.89
N THR A 349 -21.26 -10.01 18.95
CA THR A 349 -21.22 -8.64 18.39
C THR A 349 -20.54 -8.57 17.01
N PHE A 350 -21.07 -7.71 16.13
CA PHE A 350 -20.77 -7.45 14.70
C PHE A 350 -19.34 -7.78 14.18
N SER A 351 -19.26 -8.34 12.97
CA SER A 351 -18.03 -8.74 12.24
C SER A 351 -17.74 -7.84 11.01
N ALA A 352 -16.51 -7.86 10.50
CA ALA A 352 -16.06 -7.15 9.29
C ALA A 352 -16.95 -7.38 8.04
N VAL A 353 -17.64 -8.53 8.01
CA VAL A 353 -18.69 -8.83 7.01
C VAL A 353 -19.75 -7.74 6.96
N HIS A 354 -20.20 -7.23 8.11
CA HIS A 354 -21.21 -6.17 8.17
C HIS A 354 -20.69 -4.83 7.60
N THR A 355 -19.39 -4.55 7.73
CA THR A 355 -18.77 -3.37 7.10
C THR A 355 -18.81 -3.49 5.58
N PHE A 356 -18.48 -4.66 5.02
CA PHE A 356 -18.63 -4.91 3.58
C PHE A 356 -20.10 -4.86 3.14
N GLU A 357 -21.04 -5.38 3.94
CA GLU A 357 -22.47 -5.25 3.67
C GLU A 357 -22.93 -3.79 3.66
N ASN A 358 -22.46 -2.98 4.59
CA ASN A 358 -22.78 -1.54 4.64
C ASN A 358 -22.19 -0.81 3.44
N LEU A 359 -20.94 -1.10 3.09
CA LEU A 359 -20.29 -0.55 1.91
C LEU A 359 -21.06 -0.93 0.64
N SER A 360 -21.60 -2.15 0.56
CA SER A 360 -22.42 -2.59 -0.56
C SER A 360 -23.72 -1.81 -0.71
N LYS A 361 -24.37 -1.45 0.42
CA LYS A 361 -25.55 -0.57 0.44
C LYS A 361 -25.21 0.87 0.05
N GLY A 362 -23.95 1.27 0.23
CA GLY A 362 -23.39 2.57 -0.12
C GLY A 362 -22.82 2.66 -1.53
N LEU A 363 -23.09 1.71 -2.42
CA LEU A 363 -22.59 1.68 -3.79
C LEU A 363 -23.39 2.65 -4.70
N SER A 364 -22.72 3.64 -5.29
CA SER A 364 -23.34 4.56 -6.27
C SER A 364 -22.29 5.23 -7.16
N VAL A 365 -22.72 6.14 -8.03
CA VAL A 365 -21.88 7.11 -8.74
C VAL A 365 -21.64 8.37 -7.90
N LEU A 366 -20.60 9.14 -8.21
CA LEU A 366 -20.17 10.34 -7.48
C LEU A 366 -21.15 11.52 -7.64
N HIS A 367 -22.27 11.47 -6.93
CA HIS A 367 -23.23 12.56 -6.78
C HIS A 367 -23.72 12.68 -5.32
N THR A 368 -24.49 13.73 -5.04
CA THR A 368 -25.12 13.93 -3.73
C THR A 368 -26.15 12.84 -3.40
N ASP A 369 -26.08 12.24 -2.22
CA ASP A 369 -27.08 11.26 -1.75
C ASP A 369 -28.35 12.00 -1.26
N ARG A 370 -29.39 11.99 -2.08
CA ARG A 370 -30.68 12.62 -1.74
C ARG A 370 -31.58 11.68 -0.93
N LYS A 371 -31.17 11.30 0.29
CA LYS A 371 -32.07 10.62 1.23
C LYS A 371 -33.00 11.56 2.01
N GLY A 372 -32.89 12.89 1.85
CA GLY A 372 -33.58 13.87 2.71
C GLY A 372 -34.55 14.88 2.05
N ALA A 373 -34.79 14.86 0.73
CA ALA A 373 -35.66 15.87 0.11
C ALA A 373 -36.46 15.29 -1.08
N ILE A 374 -37.34 14.33 -0.79
CA ILE A 374 -38.49 14.06 -1.67
C ILE A 374 -39.60 15.01 -1.22
N VAL A 375 -39.49 16.27 -1.63
CA VAL A 375 -40.65 17.15 -1.70
C VAL A 375 -41.50 16.60 -2.83
N ILE A 376 -42.73 16.18 -2.49
CA ILE A 376 -43.64 15.39 -3.33
C ILE A 376 -44.18 16.21 -4.52
N ASP A 377 -43.86 17.50 -4.61
CA ASP A 377 -44.29 18.40 -5.69
C ASP A 377 -43.12 19.27 -6.19
N LYS A 378 -42.21 18.69 -6.97
CA LYS A 378 -41.04 19.42 -7.50
C LYS A 378 -41.45 20.35 -8.63
N THR A 379 -41.24 21.65 -8.45
CA THR A 379 -41.30 22.64 -9.52
C THR A 379 -40.36 22.27 -10.69
N GLN A 380 -40.62 22.78 -11.90
CA GLN A 380 -39.76 22.51 -13.08
C GLN A 380 -38.29 22.88 -12.80
N MET A 381 -38.03 23.95 -12.05
CA MET A 381 -36.68 24.33 -11.64
C MET A 381 -36.04 23.35 -10.66
N GLU A 382 -36.79 22.80 -9.71
CA GLU A 382 -36.25 21.78 -8.80
C GLU A 382 -35.84 20.50 -9.55
N LYS A 383 -36.55 20.14 -10.62
CA LYS A 383 -36.16 19.03 -11.51
C LYS A 383 -34.88 19.34 -12.28
N LEU A 384 -34.71 20.57 -12.78
CA LEU A 384 -33.48 20.99 -13.46
C LEU A 384 -32.28 21.03 -12.51
N VAL A 385 -32.46 21.58 -11.30
CA VAL A 385 -31.42 21.58 -10.27
C VAL A 385 -31.09 20.16 -9.82
N ALA A 386 -32.10 19.29 -9.68
CA ALA A 386 -31.89 17.86 -9.42
C ALA A 386 -30.99 17.22 -10.47
N LYS A 387 -31.33 17.42 -11.75
CA LYS A 387 -30.57 16.88 -12.88
C LYS A 387 -29.11 17.33 -12.84
N ARG A 388 -28.84 18.62 -12.56
CA ARG A 388 -27.44 19.10 -12.50
C ARG A 388 -26.67 18.59 -11.28
N LEU A 389 -27.33 18.38 -10.14
CA LEU A 389 -26.71 17.71 -8.99
C LEU A 389 -26.40 16.23 -9.27
N GLU A 390 -27.27 15.54 -10.01
CA GLU A 390 -27.05 14.16 -10.48
C GLU A 390 -25.91 14.09 -11.51
N GLU A 391 -25.71 15.13 -12.32
CA GLU A 391 -24.56 15.30 -13.21
C GLU A 391 -23.26 15.71 -12.46
N GLY A 392 -23.30 15.85 -11.13
CA GLY A 392 -22.13 16.12 -10.27
C GLY A 392 -21.78 17.60 -10.10
N TYR A 393 -22.63 18.53 -10.52
CA TYR A 393 -22.43 19.96 -10.26
C TYR A 393 -22.77 20.32 -8.82
N ALA A 394 -21.90 21.10 -8.17
CA ALA A 394 -22.18 21.76 -6.90
C ALA A 394 -22.54 23.23 -7.15
N LEU A 395 -23.48 23.75 -6.36
CA LEU A 395 -23.80 25.17 -6.35
C LEU A 395 -22.75 25.91 -5.52
N THR A 396 -22.10 26.91 -6.11
CA THR A 396 -21.05 27.69 -5.45
C THR A 396 -21.34 29.17 -5.46
N ARG A 397 -20.87 29.86 -4.43
CA ARG A 397 -20.91 31.32 -4.34
C ARG A 397 -19.74 31.88 -5.15
N TYR A 398 -20.04 32.59 -6.21
CA TYR A 398 -19.06 33.15 -7.13
C TYR A 398 -19.01 34.68 -7.02
N ARG A 399 -17.81 35.25 -7.06
CA ARG A 399 -17.61 36.68 -7.19
C ARG A 399 -17.13 37.00 -8.60
N THR A 400 -17.87 37.83 -9.32
CA THR A 400 -17.52 38.27 -10.67
C THR A 400 -16.29 39.18 -10.65
N VAL A 401 -15.70 39.43 -11.83
CA VAL A 401 -14.57 40.37 -11.98
C VAL A 401 -14.95 41.79 -11.54
N THR A 402 -16.23 42.16 -11.63
CA THR A 402 -16.76 43.46 -11.16
C THR A 402 -16.91 43.53 -9.63
N GLY A 403 -16.73 42.42 -8.91
CA GLY A 403 -16.85 42.33 -7.46
C GLY A 403 -18.24 41.93 -6.95
N GLU A 404 -19.21 41.80 -7.86
CA GLU A 404 -20.57 41.35 -7.52
C GLU A 404 -20.57 39.89 -7.10
N VAL A 405 -21.42 39.56 -6.14
CA VAL A 405 -21.59 38.19 -5.65
C VAL A 405 -22.81 37.59 -6.30
N THR A 406 -22.63 36.49 -7.02
CA THR A 406 -23.68 35.72 -7.69
C THR A 406 -23.54 34.23 -7.39
N ALA A 407 -24.52 33.43 -7.80
CA ALA A 407 -24.41 31.98 -7.78
C ALA A 407 -23.80 31.47 -9.09
N GLY A 408 -22.97 30.43 -8.99
CA GLY A 408 -22.45 29.68 -10.13
C GLY A 408 -22.57 28.18 -9.87
N ILE A 409 -22.40 27.39 -10.92
CA ILE A 409 -22.27 25.94 -10.81
C ILE A 409 -20.82 25.55 -11.08
N PHE A 410 -20.34 24.54 -10.37
CA PHE A 410 -18.96 24.09 -10.44
C PHE A 410 -18.89 22.57 -10.31
N ARG A 411 -18.10 21.93 -11.16
CA ARG A 411 -17.73 20.51 -11.06
C ARG A 411 -16.22 20.34 -11.18
N GLY A 412 -15.72 19.30 -10.53
CA GLY A 412 -14.32 18.89 -10.59
C GLY A 412 -13.98 18.05 -11.82
N PRO A 413 -12.76 17.46 -11.88
CA PRO A 413 -12.38 16.51 -12.92
C PRO A 413 -13.11 15.17 -12.84
N LEU A 414 -13.70 14.84 -11.68
CA LEU A 414 -14.41 13.59 -11.45
C LEU A 414 -15.90 13.82 -11.64
N VAL A 415 -16.49 13.17 -12.66
CA VAL A 415 -17.88 13.39 -13.05
C VAL A 415 -18.66 12.06 -13.05
N PRO A 416 -19.90 12.03 -12.53
CA PRO A 416 -20.70 10.81 -12.49
C PRO A 416 -21.13 10.34 -13.89
N VAL A 417 -21.22 11.25 -14.86
CA VAL A 417 -21.66 10.99 -16.23
C VAL A 417 -20.51 11.27 -17.21
N LYS A 418 -20.32 10.38 -18.20
CA LYS A 418 -19.33 10.59 -19.25
C LYS A 418 -19.63 11.86 -20.05
N VAL A 419 -18.68 12.79 -20.03
CA VAL A 419 -18.77 14.04 -20.80
C VAL A 419 -18.19 13.81 -22.18
N ARG A 420 -18.87 14.34 -23.21
CA ARG A 420 -18.36 14.31 -24.59
C ARG A 420 -17.06 15.12 -24.68
N HIS A 421 -16.06 14.57 -25.36
CA HIS A 421 -14.82 15.26 -25.71
C HIS A 421 -14.59 15.22 -27.23
N PRO A 422 -14.40 16.38 -27.90
CA PRO A 422 -14.60 17.73 -27.39
C PRO A 422 -16.08 18.04 -27.08
N ARG A 423 -16.36 18.87 -26.06
CA ARG A 423 -17.73 19.19 -25.60
C ARG A 423 -18.63 19.73 -26.73
N GLN A 424 -18.08 20.52 -27.64
CA GLN A 424 -18.75 20.97 -28.87
C GLN A 424 -17.80 20.78 -30.07
N ASN A 425 -18.35 20.42 -31.23
CA ASN A 425 -17.55 20.27 -32.46
C ASN A 425 -16.87 21.61 -32.81
N GLY A 426 -15.54 21.61 -32.92
CA GLY A 426 -14.74 22.81 -33.19
C GLY A 426 -14.27 23.59 -31.96
N MET A 427 -14.76 23.22 -30.75
CA MET A 427 -14.30 23.82 -29.50
C MET A 427 -12.87 23.34 -29.20
N THR A 428 -11.90 24.25 -29.28
CA THR A 428 -10.52 24.01 -28.86
C THR A 428 -10.24 24.79 -27.58
N ILE A 429 -9.73 24.11 -26.55
CA ILE A 429 -9.41 24.76 -25.27
C ILE A 429 -8.04 25.41 -25.40
N GLN A 430 -8.02 26.60 -26.02
CA GLN A 430 -6.83 27.42 -26.14
C GLN A 430 -7.20 28.87 -25.81
N THR A 431 -6.94 29.29 -24.58
CA THR A 431 -7.16 30.68 -24.16
C THR A 431 -5.97 31.25 -23.39
N ASN A 432 -5.80 32.56 -23.47
CA ASN A 432 -4.86 33.31 -22.62
C ASN A 432 -5.50 33.79 -21.32
N VAL A 433 -6.83 33.69 -21.19
CA VAL A 433 -7.59 34.18 -20.03
C VAL A 433 -8.63 33.13 -19.62
N GLY A 434 -8.54 32.63 -18.38
CA GLY A 434 -9.48 31.62 -17.89
C GLY A 434 -10.96 32.02 -17.92
N THR A 435 -11.30 33.31 -17.91
CA THR A 435 -12.70 33.78 -18.03
C THR A 435 -13.34 33.41 -19.37
N ASP A 436 -12.54 33.14 -20.41
CA ASP A 436 -13.05 32.72 -21.71
C ASP A 436 -13.66 31.31 -21.66
N LEU A 437 -13.38 30.55 -20.61
CA LEU A 437 -13.91 29.20 -20.39
C LEU A 437 -15.15 29.17 -19.48
N ASN A 438 -15.67 30.33 -19.08
CA ASN A 438 -16.97 30.42 -18.42
C ASN A 438 -18.08 30.10 -19.43
N ILE A 439 -18.96 29.18 -19.08
CA ILE A 439 -20.07 28.73 -19.93
C ILE A 439 -21.39 29.10 -19.25
N LEU A 440 -22.29 29.77 -19.95
CA LEU A 440 -23.63 30.01 -19.42
C LEU A 440 -24.49 28.77 -19.61
N ASP A 441 -25.05 28.26 -18.52
CA ASP A 441 -26.05 27.20 -18.56
C ASP A 441 -27.40 27.78 -19.03
N PRO A 442 -27.93 27.36 -20.19
CA PRO A 442 -29.19 27.89 -20.71
C PRO A 442 -30.40 27.47 -19.88
N ASP A 443 -30.34 26.34 -19.17
CA ASP A 443 -31.50 25.80 -18.44
C ASP A 443 -31.65 26.46 -17.06
N LEU A 444 -30.53 26.64 -16.36
CA LEU A 444 -30.51 27.23 -15.00
C LEU A 444 -30.25 28.74 -15.01
N GLY A 445 -29.72 29.30 -16.10
CA GLY A 445 -29.27 30.70 -16.16
C GLY A 445 -28.06 30.99 -15.26
N LEU A 446 -27.36 29.96 -14.79
CA LEU A 446 -26.18 30.08 -13.94
C LEU A 446 -24.89 29.91 -14.75
N MET A 447 -23.80 30.51 -14.28
CA MET A 447 -22.49 30.34 -14.92
C MET A 447 -21.84 29.03 -14.47
N ASP A 448 -21.47 28.19 -15.43
CA ASP A 448 -20.57 27.05 -15.26
C ASP A 448 -19.12 27.53 -15.22
N LEU A 449 -18.51 27.39 -14.05
CA LEU A 449 -17.16 27.85 -13.72
C LEU A 449 -16.11 26.74 -13.81
N SER A 450 -16.50 25.54 -14.25
CA SER A 450 -15.69 24.33 -14.08
C SER A 450 -14.38 24.36 -14.87
N TYR A 451 -14.43 24.83 -16.12
CA TYR A 451 -13.22 24.90 -16.96
C TYR A 451 -12.39 26.15 -16.72
N SER A 452 -13.02 27.27 -16.33
CA SER A 452 -12.29 28.47 -15.95
C SER A 452 -11.48 28.27 -14.67
N THR A 453 -12.08 27.59 -13.68
CA THR A 453 -11.37 27.17 -12.46
C THR A 453 -10.26 26.18 -12.77
N ALA A 454 -10.50 25.15 -13.60
CA ALA A 454 -9.47 24.20 -14.03
C ALA A 454 -8.24 24.91 -14.63
N TRP A 455 -8.48 25.88 -15.53
CA TRP A 455 -7.42 26.66 -16.17
C TRP A 455 -6.63 27.49 -15.15
N GLN A 456 -7.31 28.16 -14.20
CA GLN A 456 -6.62 28.91 -13.15
C GLN A 456 -5.81 28.00 -12.24
N VAL A 457 -6.36 26.84 -11.86
CA VAL A 457 -5.67 25.83 -11.05
C VAL A 457 -4.40 25.37 -11.76
N GLY A 458 -4.50 25.01 -13.05
CA GLY A 458 -3.34 24.60 -13.85
C GLY A 458 -2.25 25.66 -13.90
N ARG A 459 -2.63 26.92 -14.09
CA ARG A 459 -1.70 28.05 -14.06
C ARG A 459 -1.03 28.21 -12.69
N THR A 460 -1.78 28.14 -11.60
CA THR A 460 -1.24 28.27 -10.23
C THR A 460 -0.31 27.12 -9.86
N LEU A 461 -0.67 25.87 -10.20
CA LEU A 461 0.18 24.70 -9.99
C LEU A 461 1.48 24.81 -10.78
N ALA A 462 1.41 25.27 -12.02
CA ALA A 462 2.59 25.50 -12.85
C ALA A 462 3.49 26.63 -12.32
N MET A 463 2.91 27.67 -11.71
CA MET A 463 3.68 28.74 -11.05
C MET A 463 4.35 28.27 -9.75
N GLY A 464 3.72 27.33 -9.05
CA GLY A 464 4.28 26.73 -7.82
C GLY A 464 5.47 25.80 -8.08
N ASP A 465 5.57 25.22 -9.28
CA ASP A 465 6.66 24.32 -9.66
C ASP A 465 7.77 25.07 -10.42
N VAL A 466 8.86 25.37 -9.71
CA VAL A 466 10.03 26.08 -10.26
C VAL A 466 10.72 25.26 -11.36
N THR A 467 10.74 23.93 -11.23
CA THR A 467 11.41 23.06 -12.21
C THR A 467 10.66 23.08 -13.53
N PHE A 468 9.32 22.95 -13.47
CA PHE A 468 8.44 23.06 -14.62
C PHE A 468 8.51 24.46 -15.27
N ALA A 469 8.35 25.53 -14.48
CA ALA A 469 8.30 26.89 -15.01
C ALA A 469 9.61 27.29 -15.72
N THR A 470 10.76 26.91 -15.17
CA THR A 470 12.06 27.19 -15.78
C THR A 470 12.31 26.36 -17.03
N ALA A 471 11.90 25.07 -17.05
CA ALA A 471 12.00 24.21 -18.22
C ALA A 471 11.09 24.72 -19.35
N LEU A 472 9.84 25.09 -19.04
CA LEU A 472 8.90 25.66 -20.00
C LEU A 472 9.42 26.98 -20.59
N THR A 473 9.96 27.88 -19.76
CA THR A 473 10.52 29.15 -20.25
C THR A 473 11.68 28.93 -21.21
N ARG A 474 12.58 27.99 -20.89
CA ARG A 474 13.71 27.61 -21.77
C ARG A 474 13.23 26.97 -23.06
N LEU A 475 12.32 26.01 -22.99
CA LEU A 475 11.71 25.34 -24.15
C LEU A 475 11.07 26.35 -25.09
N ARG A 476 10.26 27.27 -24.55
CA ARG A 476 9.63 28.35 -25.34
C ARG A 476 10.67 29.25 -25.98
N GLY A 477 11.75 29.59 -25.27
CA GLY A 477 12.85 30.38 -25.81
C GLY A 477 13.57 29.69 -26.99
N VAL A 478 13.79 28.38 -26.90
CA VAL A 478 14.39 27.59 -28.00
C VAL A 478 13.47 27.56 -29.22
N LEU A 479 12.19 27.23 -29.02
CA LEU A 479 11.21 27.15 -30.11
C LEU A 479 10.96 28.51 -30.77
N SER A 480 10.91 29.58 -29.97
CA SER A 480 10.78 30.95 -30.46
C SER A 480 12.00 31.39 -31.29
N LYS A 481 13.22 31.06 -30.84
CA LYS A 481 14.46 31.34 -31.61
C LYS A 481 14.48 30.59 -32.95
N GLU A 482 14.07 29.32 -32.97
CA GLU A 482 14.03 28.51 -34.18
C GLU A 482 12.92 28.99 -35.15
N ALA A 483 11.73 29.31 -34.63
CA ALA A 483 10.65 29.88 -35.43
C ALA A 483 11.09 31.22 -36.05
N LEU A 484 11.79 32.06 -35.28
CA LEU A 484 12.29 33.35 -35.74
C LEU A 484 13.43 33.21 -36.75
N SER A 485 14.32 32.23 -36.63
CA SER A 485 15.37 31.98 -37.64
C SER A 485 14.77 31.49 -38.96
N LYS A 486 13.82 30.54 -38.91
CA LYS A 486 13.09 30.06 -40.10
C LYS A 486 12.26 31.17 -40.74
N SER A 487 11.57 31.99 -39.94
CA SER A 487 10.81 33.13 -40.45
C SER A 487 11.73 34.18 -41.08
N LYS A 488 12.92 34.43 -40.52
CA LYS A 488 13.91 35.33 -41.15
C LYS A 488 14.40 34.76 -42.47
N GLN A 489 14.71 33.47 -42.53
CA GLN A 489 15.14 32.81 -43.77
C GLN A 489 14.05 32.88 -44.85
N GLY A 490 12.79 32.61 -44.49
CA GLY A 490 11.65 32.77 -45.39
C GLY A 490 11.43 34.22 -45.82
N ALA A 491 11.59 35.19 -44.91
CA ALA A 491 11.51 36.61 -45.25
C ALA A 491 12.62 37.04 -46.22
N HIS A 492 13.87 36.62 -46.00
CA HIS A 492 14.99 36.88 -46.91
C HIS A 492 14.81 36.22 -48.29
N MET A 493 14.19 35.03 -48.36
CA MET A 493 13.77 34.44 -49.64
C MET A 493 12.73 35.30 -50.34
N THR A 494 11.70 35.77 -49.63
CA THR A 494 10.65 36.61 -50.21
C THR A 494 11.11 38.04 -50.56
N LEU A 495 12.15 38.55 -49.90
CA LEU A 495 12.75 39.87 -50.13
C LEU A 495 13.86 39.84 -51.21
N GLY A 496 14.14 38.68 -51.80
CA GLY A 496 15.04 38.55 -52.95
C GLY A 496 16.54 38.59 -52.64
N ASP A 497 16.95 38.47 -51.38
CA ASP A 497 18.37 38.50 -50.97
C ASP A 497 19.15 37.21 -51.33
N TYR A 498 18.44 36.15 -51.73
CA TYR A 498 19.06 34.95 -52.31
C TYR A 498 18.65 34.82 -53.78
N ALA A 499 19.65 34.67 -54.65
CA ALA A 499 19.52 34.53 -56.10
C ALA A 499 18.70 33.28 -56.48
N GLY A 500 17.38 33.39 -56.43
CA GLY A 500 16.43 32.42 -56.96
C GLY A 500 16.21 32.65 -58.45
N SER A 501 16.11 31.57 -59.22
CA SER A 501 15.77 31.58 -60.65
C SER A 501 14.51 32.41 -60.92
N ARG A 502 14.46 33.08 -62.08
CA ARG A 502 13.42 34.02 -62.52
C ARG A 502 11.97 33.53 -62.33
N ASP A 503 11.75 32.22 -62.36
CA ASP A 503 10.44 31.59 -62.17
C ASP A 503 9.95 31.67 -60.70
N THR A 504 10.86 31.64 -59.73
CA THR A 504 10.52 31.75 -58.30
C THR A 504 10.07 33.17 -57.91
N VAL A 505 10.69 34.18 -58.53
CA VAL A 505 10.34 35.60 -58.35
C VAL A 505 8.95 35.90 -58.93
N LEU A 506 8.57 35.23 -60.04
CA LEU A 506 7.25 35.39 -60.66
C LEU A 506 6.13 34.73 -59.84
N SER A 507 6.37 33.56 -59.24
CA SER A 507 5.41 32.96 -58.30
C SER A 507 5.24 33.79 -57.02
N ASP A 508 6.31 34.43 -56.55
CA ASP A 508 6.27 35.26 -55.35
C ASP A 508 5.58 36.61 -55.57
N ALA A 509 5.68 37.22 -56.76
CA ALA A 509 4.93 38.43 -57.08
C ALA A 509 3.41 38.23 -56.97
N ALA A 510 2.89 37.07 -57.41
CA ALA A 510 1.47 36.72 -57.25
C ALA A 510 1.07 36.58 -55.76
N ASN A 511 1.97 36.02 -54.93
CA ASN A 511 1.77 35.90 -53.48
C ASN A 511 1.85 37.26 -52.75
N VAL A 512 2.66 38.19 -53.22
CA VAL A 512 2.75 39.55 -52.65
C VAL A 512 1.47 40.34 -52.96
N VAL A 513 0.93 40.21 -54.18
CA VAL A 513 -0.32 40.89 -54.57
C VAL A 513 -1.52 40.33 -53.78
N SER A 514 -1.61 39.01 -53.60
CA SER A 514 -2.68 38.41 -52.78
C SER A 514 -2.58 38.81 -51.31
N ARG A 515 -1.36 38.95 -50.76
CA ARG A 515 -1.14 39.44 -49.40
C ARG A 515 -1.45 40.93 -49.25
N LEU A 516 -1.15 41.77 -50.23
CA LEU A 516 -1.54 43.18 -50.24
C LEU A 516 -3.07 43.35 -50.31
N GLN A 517 -3.76 42.50 -51.07
CA GLN A 517 -5.23 42.42 -51.04
C GLN A 517 -5.75 42.02 -49.66
N GLY A 518 -5.18 40.99 -49.04
CA GLY A 518 -5.53 40.58 -47.67
C GLY A 518 -5.24 41.64 -46.60
N MET A 519 -4.17 42.43 -46.75
CA MET A 519 -3.91 43.58 -45.87
C MET A 519 -4.99 44.65 -46.02
N ASN A 520 -5.45 44.92 -47.25
CA ASN A 520 -6.53 45.87 -47.49
C ASN A 520 -7.87 45.40 -46.88
N GLU A 521 -8.14 44.10 -46.88
CA GLU A 521 -9.29 43.49 -46.19
C GLU A 521 -9.16 43.58 -44.66
N GLN A 522 -7.96 43.42 -44.11
CA GLN A 522 -7.70 43.60 -42.67
C GLN A 522 -7.87 45.06 -42.21
N PHE A 523 -7.46 46.04 -43.02
CA PHE A 523 -7.73 47.46 -42.75
C PHE A 523 -9.21 47.83 -42.90
N ALA A 524 -9.97 47.13 -43.75
CA ALA A 524 -11.42 47.32 -43.86
C ALA A 524 -12.20 46.69 -42.68
N SER A 525 -11.65 45.68 -42.01
CA SER A 525 -12.28 44.98 -40.88
C SER A 525 -12.06 45.63 -39.51
N THR A 526 -11.31 46.74 -39.43
CA THR A 526 -10.97 47.42 -38.15
C THR A 526 -12.18 48.09 -37.46
N SER A 527 -13.37 48.04 -38.07
CA SER A 527 -14.62 48.55 -37.47
C SER A 527 -15.49 47.48 -36.78
N SER A 528 -15.07 46.21 -36.69
CA SER A 528 -15.77 45.19 -35.90
C SER A 528 -14.94 44.76 -34.68
N SER A 529 -15.53 44.91 -33.50
CA SER A 529 -14.93 44.43 -32.24
C SER A 529 -14.71 42.91 -32.32
N PRO A 530 -13.50 42.39 -32.06
CA PRO A 530 -13.15 40.98 -32.33
C PRO A 530 -13.77 39.97 -31.36
N VAL A 531 -14.72 40.38 -30.50
CA VAL A 531 -15.09 39.63 -29.29
C VAL A 531 -16.23 38.62 -29.50
N SER A 532 -17.04 38.68 -30.57
CA SER A 532 -18.29 37.89 -30.60
C SER A 532 -18.44 36.82 -31.69
N THR A 533 -17.67 36.81 -32.78
CA THR A 533 -17.96 35.89 -33.92
C THR A 533 -16.96 34.75 -34.12
N ASN A 534 -15.74 34.83 -33.56
CA ASN A 534 -14.66 33.85 -33.78
C ASN A 534 -14.26 33.02 -32.54
N ARG A 535 -15.03 33.09 -31.45
CA ARG A 535 -14.63 32.51 -30.14
C ARG A 535 -14.39 31.00 -30.17
N TRP A 536 -15.06 30.25 -31.05
CA TRP A 536 -15.04 28.78 -31.08
C TRP A 536 -14.91 28.16 -32.49
N ARG A 537 -14.64 28.96 -33.52
CA ARG A 537 -14.39 28.46 -34.88
C ARG A 537 -13.05 28.99 -35.36
N ARG A 538 -12.11 28.08 -35.64
CA ARG A 538 -10.88 28.40 -36.38
C ARG A 538 -10.74 27.45 -37.57
N GLY A 539 -10.27 27.99 -38.69
CA GLY A 539 -9.86 27.22 -39.87
C GLY A 539 -8.58 26.44 -39.60
N GLU A 540 -8.25 25.49 -40.49
CA GLU A 540 -7.10 24.61 -40.35
C GLU A 540 -5.78 25.38 -40.12
N PRO A 541 -4.91 24.90 -39.23
CA PRO A 541 -3.63 25.56 -38.96
C PRO A 541 -2.75 25.51 -40.21
N SER A 542 -2.35 26.68 -40.72
CA SER A 542 -1.33 26.76 -41.77
C SER A 542 -0.02 26.14 -41.24
N ASP A 543 0.45 25.09 -41.92
CA ASP A 543 1.45 24.12 -41.45
C ASP A 543 2.92 24.63 -41.35
N THR A 544 3.18 25.94 -41.24
CA THR A 544 4.49 26.48 -41.69
C THR A 544 5.20 27.52 -40.82
N ARG A 545 5.15 27.46 -39.47
CA ARG A 545 5.96 28.40 -38.64
C ARG A 545 6.78 27.81 -37.48
N VAL A 546 6.45 26.65 -36.92
CA VAL A 546 7.24 26.02 -35.84
C VAL A 546 7.69 24.63 -36.29
N SER A 547 8.97 24.34 -36.13
CA SER A 547 9.53 23.01 -36.40
C SER A 547 9.13 22.04 -35.29
N TYR A 548 8.30 21.05 -35.61
CA TYR A 548 7.93 20.02 -34.61
C TYR A 548 9.10 19.05 -34.32
N GLN A 549 10.07 18.95 -35.23
CA GLN A 549 11.18 18.00 -35.15
C GLN A 549 12.19 18.27 -34.02
N SER A 550 12.27 19.50 -33.51
CA SER A 550 13.24 19.89 -32.47
C SER A 550 12.73 19.69 -31.04
N ILE A 551 11.43 19.42 -30.86
CA ILE A 551 10.78 19.28 -29.56
C ILE A 551 11.21 17.98 -28.84
N PRO A 552 11.17 16.79 -29.46
CA PRO A 552 11.46 15.53 -28.77
C PRO A 552 12.90 15.38 -28.28
N THR A 553 13.86 16.07 -28.91
CA THR A 553 15.30 15.98 -28.59
C THR A 553 15.71 16.83 -27.39
N ASN A 554 14.83 17.72 -26.90
CA ASN A 554 15.15 18.66 -25.83
C ASN A 554 14.90 18.05 -24.43
N PRO A 555 15.88 18.01 -23.51
CA PRO A 555 15.67 17.53 -22.14
C PRO A 555 14.64 18.35 -21.34
N ASP A 556 14.49 19.65 -21.65
CA ASP A 556 13.46 20.49 -21.03
C ASP A 556 12.05 20.04 -21.44
N TYR A 557 11.86 19.52 -22.65
CA TYR A 557 10.57 18.96 -23.09
C TYR A 557 10.21 17.71 -22.29
N PHE A 558 11.17 16.82 -22.01
CA PHE A 558 10.90 15.64 -21.18
C PHE A 558 10.41 16.03 -19.76
N THR A 559 10.98 17.08 -19.18
CA THR A 559 10.54 17.61 -17.87
C THR A 559 9.11 18.15 -17.95
N VAL A 560 8.80 18.95 -18.97
CA VAL A 560 7.45 19.49 -19.23
C VAL A 560 6.44 18.37 -19.50
N GLN A 561 6.80 17.39 -20.33
CA GLN A 561 5.98 16.24 -20.69
C GLN A 561 5.69 15.37 -19.46
N SER A 562 6.69 15.09 -18.63
CA SER A 562 6.50 14.31 -17.40
C SER A 562 5.52 15.01 -16.46
N TRP A 563 5.69 16.32 -16.25
CA TRP A 563 4.80 17.12 -15.42
C TRP A 563 3.35 17.11 -15.94
N ILE A 564 3.16 17.29 -17.26
CA ILE A 564 1.83 17.25 -17.89
C ILE A 564 1.19 15.87 -17.68
N LEU A 565 1.93 14.80 -17.96
CA LEU A 565 1.42 13.45 -17.78
C LEU A 565 1.06 13.15 -16.33
N ASP A 566 1.84 13.64 -15.35
CA ASP A 566 1.49 13.52 -13.93
C ASP A 566 0.18 14.24 -13.62
N LYS A 567 -0.02 15.46 -14.13
CA LYS A 567 -1.25 16.24 -13.92
C LYS A 567 -2.47 15.63 -14.62
N LEU A 568 -2.29 15.01 -15.79
CA LEU A 568 -3.35 14.20 -16.44
C LEU A 568 -3.73 12.97 -15.59
N HIS A 569 -2.81 12.45 -14.77
CA HIS A 569 -3.06 11.41 -13.75
C HIS A 569 -3.54 11.98 -12.40
N LEU A 570 -4.00 13.25 -12.38
CA LEU A 570 -4.53 13.94 -11.20
C LEU A 570 -3.52 14.10 -10.04
N ALA A 571 -2.23 14.17 -10.37
CA ALA A 571 -1.14 14.41 -9.44
C ALA A 571 -1.18 15.81 -8.80
N ASP A 572 -1.04 15.90 -7.47
CA ASP A 572 -0.95 17.16 -6.70
C ASP A 572 -2.08 18.17 -6.97
N ILE A 573 -3.25 17.70 -7.42
CA ILE A 573 -4.43 18.55 -7.50
C ILE A 573 -5.03 18.64 -6.09
N PRO A 574 -5.25 19.85 -5.54
CA PRO A 574 -5.84 20.00 -4.21
C PRO A 574 -7.20 19.29 -4.11
N ALA A 575 -7.41 18.59 -2.99
CA ALA A 575 -8.56 17.70 -2.82
C ALA A 575 -9.93 18.40 -3.02
N HIS A 576 -10.05 19.68 -2.68
CA HIS A 576 -11.29 20.46 -2.84
C HIS A 576 -11.67 20.75 -4.31
N TYR A 577 -10.74 20.61 -5.26
CA TYR A 577 -11.08 20.63 -6.69
C TYR A 577 -11.49 19.25 -7.22
N ILE A 578 -11.07 18.18 -6.55
CA ILE A 578 -11.41 16.78 -6.89
C ILE A 578 -12.79 16.43 -6.31
N ILE A 579 -13.00 16.73 -5.03
CA ILE A 579 -14.24 16.53 -4.30
C ILE A 579 -14.84 17.91 -4.02
N THR A 580 -15.81 18.31 -4.83
CA THR A 580 -16.39 19.65 -4.78
C THR A 580 -17.27 19.89 -3.56
N ASP A 581 -17.93 18.84 -3.07
CA ASP A 581 -18.71 18.84 -1.83
C ASP A 581 -18.44 17.57 -1.03
N THR A 582 -18.23 17.71 0.28
CA THR A 582 -18.12 16.62 1.24
C THR A 582 -19.33 15.67 1.22
N SER A 583 -20.51 16.16 0.83
CA SER A 583 -21.73 15.35 0.71
C SER A 583 -21.66 14.32 -0.44
N HIS A 584 -20.73 14.47 -1.39
CA HIS A 584 -20.52 13.52 -2.49
C HIS A 584 -19.92 12.19 -2.01
N VAL A 585 -19.23 12.19 -0.85
CA VAL A 585 -18.55 11.01 -0.31
C VAL A 585 -18.87 10.83 1.19
N PRO A 586 -20.10 10.38 1.54
CA PRO A 586 -20.46 10.03 2.91
C PRO A 586 -19.60 8.88 3.46
N PRO A 587 -19.52 8.68 4.79
CA PRO A 587 -18.92 7.48 5.37
C PRO A 587 -19.59 6.19 4.87
N GLU A 588 -18.82 5.12 4.74
CA GLU A 588 -19.24 3.80 4.21
C GLU A 588 -19.84 3.84 2.80
N THR A 589 -19.17 4.51 1.86
CA THR A 589 -19.61 4.61 0.47
C THR A 589 -18.52 4.28 -0.54
N LEU A 590 -18.94 3.74 -1.68
CA LEU A 590 -18.11 3.53 -2.86
C LEU A 590 -18.75 4.27 -4.03
N ARG A 591 -18.01 5.23 -4.59
CA ARG A 591 -18.48 6.22 -5.58
C ARG A 591 -17.68 6.13 -6.86
N PHE A 592 -18.31 5.67 -7.94
CA PHE A 592 -17.69 5.63 -9.27
C PHE A 592 -17.77 6.97 -9.99
N PHE A 593 -16.81 7.22 -10.87
CA PHE A 593 -16.77 8.42 -11.70
C PHE A 593 -16.03 8.19 -13.02
N HIS A 594 -16.31 9.05 -13.99
CA HIS A 594 -15.53 9.28 -15.19
C HIS A 594 -14.57 10.48 -14.99
N VAL A 595 -13.46 10.48 -15.70
CA VAL A 595 -12.55 11.63 -15.76
C VAL A 595 -13.00 12.56 -16.89
N ASP A 596 -13.24 13.84 -16.60
CA ASP A 596 -13.58 14.84 -17.61
C ASP A 596 -12.33 15.30 -18.36
N GLU A 597 -12.14 14.78 -19.57
CA GLU A 597 -11.03 15.11 -20.47
C GLU A 597 -10.98 16.61 -20.82
N ASN A 598 -12.14 17.29 -20.88
CA ASN A 598 -12.16 18.73 -21.15
C ASN A 598 -11.63 19.53 -19.94
N TRP A 599 -11.88 19.05 -18.73
CA TRP A 599 -11.38 19.69 -17.51
C TRP A 599 -9.87 19.55 -17.41
N THR A 600 -9.33 18.35 -17.67
CA THR A 600 -7.89 18.12 -17.64
C THR A 600 -7.18 18.87 -18.78
N GLU A 601 -7.76 18.96 -19.98
CA GLU A 601 -7.22 19.79 -21.06
C GLU A 601 -7.20 21.27 -20.69
N ALA A 602 -8.25 21.80 -20.05
CA ALA A 602 -8.28 23.17 -19.55
C ALA A 602 -7.20 23.44 -18.49
N LEU A 603 -6.97 22.49 -17.59
CA LEU A 603 -5.87 22.56 -16.62
C LEU A 603 -4.51 22.65 -17.33
N ILE A 604 -4.25 21.77 -18.31
CA ILE A 604 -3.00 21.80 -19.07
C ILE A 604 -2.85 23.07 -19.90
N ASP A 605 -3.93 23.59 -20.50
CA ASP A 605 -3.90 24.86 -21.23
C ASP A 605 -3.52 26.04 -20.32
N GLY A 606 -4.05 26.07 -19.10
CA GLY A 606 -3.71 27.05 -18.08
C GLY A 606 -2.26 26.98 -17.65
N ALA A 607 -1.73 25.78 -17.44
CA ALA A 607 -0.32 25.56 -17.12
C ALA A 607 0.61 26.05 -18.25
N LEU A 608 0.27 25.72 -19.50
CA LEU A 608 1.03 26.13 -20.68
C LEU A 608 0.76 27.58 -21.10
N SER A 609 -0.08 28.34 -20.40
CA SER A 609 -0.26 29.77 -20.64
C SER A 609 0.90 30.62 -20.11
N LEU A 610 1.73 30.06 -19.21
CA LEU A 610 2.86 30.74 -18.62
C LEU A 610 3.98 31.01 -19.63
N ALA A 611 4.72 32.10 -19.38
CA ALA A 611 5.82 32.55 -20.22
C ALA A 611 5.44 32.75 -21.70
N ASN A 612 4.18 33.10 -21.96
CA ASN A 612 3.74 33.44 -23.32
C ASN A 612 4.45 34.72 -23.79
N GLN A 613 5.04 34.64 -24.98
CA GLN A 613 5.80 35.73 -25.63
C GLN A 613 5.02 36.32 -26.83
N SER A 614 3.84 35.78 -27.17
CA SER A 614 3.01 36.19 -28.30
C SER A 614 1.71 36.84 -27.82
N THR A 615 1.31 37.94 -28.47
CA THR A 615 0.10 38.71 -28.15
C THR A 615 -1.17 38.22 -28.84
N SER A 616 -1.07 37.37 -29.86
CA SER A 616 -2.23 36.91 -30.66
C SER A 616 -2.44 35.39 -30.54
N GLU A 617 -1.67 34.59 -31.30
CA GLU A 617 -1.78 33.13 -31.31
C GLU A 617 -0.54 32.50 -30.66
N ASP A 618 -0.77 31.57 -29.75
CA ASP A 618 0.29 30.83 -29.06
C ASP A 618 0.62 29.52 -29.80
N TYR A 619 1.38 29.64 -30.88
CA TYR A 619 1.81 28.49 -31.71
C TYR A 619 2.69 27.51 -30.94
N VAL A 620 3.47 27.98 -29.96
CA VAL A 620 4.36 27.12 -29.17
C VAL A 620 3.55 26.18 -28.29
N ARG A 621 2.50 26.69 -27.64
CA ARG A 621 1.57 25.86 -26.86
C ARG A 621 0.88 24.81 -27.73
N LEU A 622 0.42 25.20 -28.92
CA LEU A 622 -0.16 24.26 -29.88
C LEU A 622 0.82 23.17 -30.29
N ALA A 623 2.08 23.53 -30.52
CA ALA A 623 3.10 22.57 -30.89
C ALA A 623 3.38 21.55 -29.78
N ILE A 624 3.46 22.00 -28.53
CA ILE A 624 3.60 21.14 -27.35
C ILE A 624 2.38 20.21 -27.22
N LYS A 625 1.16 20.74 -27.33
CA LYS A 625 -0.08 19.94 -27.26
C LYS A 625 -0.16 18.89 -28.37
N LYS A 626 0.18 19.25 -29.62
CA LYS A 626 0.20 18.32 -30.75
C LYS A 626 1.23 17.20 -30.52
N GLN A 627 2.45 17.53 -30.11
CA GLN A 627 3.48 16.53 -29.82
C GLN A 627 3.08 15.59 -28.68
N LEU A 628 2.41 16.11 -27.65
CA LEU A 628 1.87 15.30 -26.57
C LEU A 628 0.78 14.35 -27.09
N GLN A 629 -0.13 14.84 -27.93
CA GLN A 629 -1.19 14.03 -28.53
C GLN A 629 -0.60 12.94 -29.43
N ASP A 630 0.42 13.26 -30.23
CA ASP A 630 1.15 12.30 -31.04
C ASP A 630 1.82 11.23 -30.17
N TYR A 631 2.46 11.64 -29.06
CA TYR A 631 3.04 10.71 -28.09
C TYR A 631 2.00 9.79 -27.45
N ILE A 632 0.84 10.32 -27.04
CA ILE A 632 -0.24 9.52 -26.44
C ILE A 632 -0.82 8.53 -27.45
N ASN A 633 -0.91 8.90 -28.73
CA ASN A 633 -1.50 8.05 -29.77
C ASN A 633 -0.50 7.08 -30.41
N THR A 634 0.80 7.29 -30.24
CA THR A 634 1.82 6.39 -30.79
C THR A 634 1.94 5.14 -29.92
N PRO A 635 1.93 3.93 -30.51
CA PRO A 635 2.16 2.70 -29.75
C PRO A 635 3.56 2.68 -29.17
N LEU A 636 3.68 2.28 -27.90
CA LEU A 636 4.96 2.18 -27.22
C LEU A 636 5.80 1.02 -27.77
N GLU A 637 7.08 1.28 -28.04
CA GLU A 637 8.02 0.27 -28.54
C GLU A 637 8.07 -0.95 -27.61
N GLY A 638 7.82 -2.13 -28.20
CA GLY A 638 7.90 -3.44 -27.53
C GLY A 638 6.69 -3.82 -26.65
N LEU A 639 5.65 -2.98 -26.55
CA LEU A 639 4.45 -3.22 -25.72
C LEU A 639 3.18 -3.44 -26.55
N GLY A 640 3.09 -2.86 -27.75
CA GLY A 640 1.95 -3.06 -28.65
C GLY A 640 0.67 -2.28 -28.28
N TYR A 641 0.75 -1.36 -27.32
CA TYR A 641 -0.34 -0.45 -26.94
C TYR A 641 0.17 0.99 -26.74
N CYS A 642 -0.74 1.96 -26.85
CA CYS A 642 -0.48 3.39 -26.67
C CYS A 642 -0.48 3.77 -25.17
N GLN A 643 0.03 4.96 -24.83
CA GLN A 643 0.10 5.40 -23.43
C GLN A 643 -1.28 5.33 -22.74
N GLN A 644 -1.36 4.60 -21.63
CA GLN A 644 -2.61 4.43 -20.87
C GLN A 644 -2.95 5.71 -20.11
N MET A 645 -4.19 6.20 -20.25
CA MET A 645 -4.68 7.45 -19.66
C MET A 645 -5.89 7.18 -18.75
N PRO A 646 -6.04 7.88 -17.61
CA PRO A 646 -7.18 7.66 -16.73
C PRO A 646 -8.48 8.13 -17.36
N LYS A 647 -9.46 7.23 -17.44
CA LYS A 647 -10.81 7.51 -17.97
C LYS A 647 -11.92 7.22 -16.98
N TYR A 648 -11.68 6.29 -16.06
CA TYR A 648 -12.65 5.82 -15.08
C TYR A 648 -11.99 5.60 -13.73
N GLY A 649 -12.77 5.56 -12.66
CA GLY A 649 -12.24 5.31 -11.33
C GLY A 649 -13.33 5.22 -10.27
N PHE A 650 -12.89 5.01 -9.03
CA PHE A 650 -13.76 5.12 -7.86
C PHE A 650 -13.06 5.84 -6.70
N ILE A 651 -13.87 6.48 -5.87
CA ILE A 651 -13.52 6.91 -4.53
C ILE A 651 -14.24 5.98 -3.55
N MET A 652 -13.49 5.41 -2.63
CA MET A 652 -14.03 4.61 -1.53
C MET A 652 -13.78 5.36 -0.23
N ARG A 653 -14.80 5.52 0.60
CA ARG A 653 -14.69 6.01 1.97
C ARG A 653 -15.28 4.99 2.93
N SER A 654 -14.44 4.35 3.73
CA SER A 654 -14.87 3.29 4.66
C SER A 654 -13.85 3.08 5.77
N GLU A 655 -14.35 2.71 6.95
CA GLU A 655 -13.58 2.32 8.13
C GLU A 655 -12.69 1.10 7.86
N ILE A 656 -13.06 0.25 6.89
CA ILE A 656 -12.23 -0.90 6.50
C ILE A 656 -10.83 -0.49 6.03
N LEU A 657 -10.68 0.72 5.46
CA LEU A 657 -9.39 1.25 5.04
C LEU A 657 -8.52 1.70 6.23
N VAL A 658 -9.14 1.98 7.38
CA VAL A 658 -8.42 2.31 8.61
C VAL A 658 -7.90 1.02 9.25
N GLN A 659 -8.74 -0.01 9.31
CA GLN A 659 -8.37 -1.33 9.86
C GLN A 659 -7.38 -2.09 8.96
N PHE A 660 -7.58 -2.03 7.64
CA PHE A 660 -6.80 -2.75 6.65
C PHE A 660 -6.20 -1.77 5.63
N PRO A 661 -5.03 -1.19 5.92
CA PRO A 661 -4.51 -0.13 5.09
C PRO A 661 -4.15 -0.55 3.66
N ASP A 662 -3.80 -1.83 3.49
CA ASP A 662 -3.34 -2.45 2.25
C ASP A 662 -4.44 -3.22 1.51
N LEU A 663 -5.71 -2.81 1.64
CA LEU A 663 -6.83 -3.43 0.95
C LEU A 663 -6.51 -3.64 -0.55
N ALA A 664 -6.55 -4.90 -0.99
CA ALA A 664 -6.15 -5.28 -2.34
C ALA A 664 -7.32 -5.05 -3.30
N VAL A 665 -7.06 -4.36 -4.40
CA VAL A 665 -8.03 -4.08 -5.48
C VAL A 665 -7.59 -4.83 -6.73
N SER A 666 -8.45 -5.73 -7.21
CA SER A 666 -8.19 -6.52 -8.42
C SER A 666 -9.27 -6.25 -9.47
N PRO A 667 -8.96 -5.48 -10.54
CA PRO A 667 -9.88 -5.28 -11.64
C PRO A 667 -9.83 -6.44 -12.64
N GLU A 668 -11.01 -6.91 -13.05
CA GLU A 668 -11.21 -7.84 -14.15
C GLU A 668 -11.59 -7.06 -15.42
N PHE A 669 -10.87 -7.31 -16.51
CA PHE A 669 -11.14 -6.71 -17.82
C PHE A 669 -11.64 -7.78 -18.80
N ALA A 670 -12.53 -7.36 -19.71
CA ALA A 670 -12.98 -8.20 -20.81
C ALA A 670 -11.78 -8.65 -21.64
N LYS A 671 -11.72 -9.95 -21.93
CA LYS A 671 -10.71 -10.49 -22.85
C LYS A 671 -10.99 -9.91 -24.24
N VAL A 672 -9.99 -9.26 -24.82
CA VAL A 672 -10.09 -8.78 -26.19
C VAL A 672 -9.99 -9.99 -27.12
N ASP A 673 -11.12 -10.46 -27.64
CA ASP A 673 -11.17 -11.45 -28.70
C ASP A 673 -10.68 -10.80 -30.01
N ASN A 674 -9.36 -10.76 -30.20
CA ASN A 674 -8.81 -10.42 -31.50
C ASN A 674 -9.00 -11.62 -32.45
N PRO A 675 -9.66 -11.43 -33.62
CA PRO A 675 -9.94 -12.52 -34.56
C PRO A 675 -8.71 -13.06 -35.33
N ASN A 676 -7.53 -12.44 -35.17
CA ASN A 676 -6.26 -12.93 -35.74
C ASN A 676 -5.35 -13.48 -34.62
N ASP A 677 -5.32 -14.80 -34.48
CA ASP A 677 -4.51 -15.52 -33.46
C ASP A 677 -2.99 -15.27 -33.60
N GLU A 678 -2.51 -14.77 -34.75
CA GLU A 678 -1.07 -14.52 -35.01
C GLU A 678 -0.49 -13.28 -34.30
N ASP A 679 -1.33 -12.33 -33.83
CA ASP A 679 -0.89 -11.11 -33.15
C ASP A 679 -1.09 -11.13 -31.62
N ARG A 680 -1.64 -12.23 -31.06
CA ARG A 680 -1.84 -12.37 -29.61
C ARG A 680 -0.52 -12.34 -28.82
N ASP A 681 0.54 -12.89 -29.38
CA ASP A 681 1.86 -12.92 -28.73
C ASP A 681 2.61 -11.57 -28.77
N LYS A 682 2.16 -10.60 -29.58
CA LYS A 682 2.83 -9.30 -29.72
C LYS A 682 2.31 -8.23 -28.75
N ILE A 683 1.07 -8.34 -28.28
CA ILE A 683 0.46 -7.35 -27.38
C ILE A 683 0.68 -7.77 -25.94
N LYS A 684 1.52 -7.03 -25.23
CA LYS A 684 1.77 -7.28 -23.80
C LYS A 684 0.58 -6.80 -22.95
N PRO A 685 0.35 -7.40 -21.77
CA PRO A 685 -0.79 -7.03 -20.92
C PRO A 685 -0.69 -5.58 -20.45
N ARG A 686 -1.84 -4.89 -20.39
CA ARG A 686 -1.95 -3.52 -19.88
C ARG A 686 -1.80 -3.48 -18.35
N ALA A 687 -1.52 -2.30 -17.79
CA ALA A 687 -1.46 -2.16 -16.33
C ALA A 687 -2.90 -2.19 -15.79
N PRO A 688 -3.20 -2.99 -14.76
CA PRO A 688 -4.56 -3.12 -14.26
C PRO A 688 -5.05 -1.85 -13.54
N ILE A 689 -4.15 -1.17 -12.82
CA ILE A 689 -4.44 0.06 -12.09
C ILE A 689 -3.43 1.11 -12.53
N LEU A 690 -3.90 2.33 -12.85
CA LEU A 690 -3.02 3.44 -13.23
C LEU A 690 -2.53 4.20 -12.01
N VAL A 691 -3.44 4.49 -11.08
CA VAL A 691 -3.16 5.25 -9.85
C VAL A 691 -3.99 4.64 -8.73
N GLN A 692 -3.35 4.41 -7.58
CA GLN A 692 -3.99 4.04 -6.31
C GLN A 692 -3.41 4.93 -5.21
N ARG A 693 -4.25 5.69 -4.51
CA ARG A 693 -3.80 6.67 -3.51
C ARG A 693 -4.79 6.79 -2.36
N ARG A 694 -4.27 7.03 -1.15
CA ARG A 694 -5.05 7.51 -0.01
C ARG A 694 -5.21 9.03 -0.05
N LEU A 695 -6.45 9.50 -0.04
CA LEU A 695 -6.77 10.92 0.16
C LEU A 695 -6.87 11.28 1.65
N ALA A 696 -7.31 10.32 2.46
CA ALA A 696 -7.35 10.36 3.92
C ALA A 696 -7.15 8.93 4.46
N SER A 697 -7.10 8.75 5.79
CA SER A 697 -6.95 7.42 6.41
C SER A 697 -8.10 6.46 6.06
N ASP A 698 -9.31 7.01 5.89
CA ASP A 698 -10.55 6.32 5.56
C ASP A 698 -10.92 6.43 4.07
N MET A 699 -10.11 7.07 3.22
CA MET A 699 -10.48 7.38 1.83
C MET A 699 -9.42 6.99 0.81
N MET A 700 -9.82 6.21 -0.20
CA MET A 700 -8.97 5.75 -1.31
C MET A 700 -9.52 6.21 -2.66
N LEU A 701 -8.63 6.63 -3.55
CA LEU A 701 -8.88 6.97 -4.95
C LEU A 701 -8.15 5.96 -5.85
N VAL A 702 -8.87 5.37 -6.81
CA VAL A 702 -8.32 4.45 -7.80
C VAL A 702 -8.70 4.89 -9.21
N LEU A 703 -7.75 4.89 -10.15
CA LEU A 703 -7.93 5.27 -11.56
C LEU A 703 -7.59 4.11 -12.52
N PHE A 704 -8.41 3.97 -13.56
CA PHE A 704 -8.34 2.95 -14.60
C PHE A 704 -8.31 3.57 -16.01
N ASP A 705 -7.70 2.85 -16.97
CA ASP A 705 -7.70 3.20 -18.40
C ASP A 705 -9.02 2.83 -19.09
N GLN A 706 -9.70 1.80 -18.61
CA GLN A 706 -10.91 1.25 -19.23
C GLN A 706 -12.17 1.66 -18.48
N THR A 707 -13.22 1.98 -19.22
CA THR A 707 -14.58 2.18 -18.70
C THR A 707 -15.40 0.89 -18.87
N PRO A 708 -16.44 0.68 -18.06
CA PRO A 708 -17.53 -0.24 -18.41
C PRO A 708 -18.01 -0.03 -19.86
N PRO A 709 -18.28 -1.09 -20.66
CA PRO A 709 -18.34 -2.51 -20.29
C PRO A 709 -16.99 -3.27 -20.33
N ASN A 710 -15.88 -2.63 -20.72
CA ASN A 710 -14.58 -3.31 -20.81
C ASN A 710 -14.01 -3.68 -19.43
N LEU A 711 -14.34 -2.90 -18.40
CA LEU A 711 -14.13 -3.26 -17.00
C LEU A 711 -15.32 -4.11 -16.55
N THR A 712 -15.12 -5.41 -16.37
CA THR A 712 -16.21 -6.37 -16.12
C THR A 712 -16.49 -6.56 -14.65
N ALA A 713 -15.45 -6.57 -13.81
CA ALA A 713 -15.59 -6.75 -12.37
C ALA A 713 -14.49 -6.04 -11.58
N LEU A 714 -14.77 -5.77 -10.31
CA LEU A 714 -13.83 -5.28 -9.32
C LEU A 714 -13.93 -6.17 -8.09
N GLU A 715 -12.82 -6.78 -7.70
CA GLU A 715 -12.72 -7.58 -6.48
C GLU A 715 -11.89 -6.83 -5.44
N PHE A 716 -12.46 -6.65 -4.25
CA PHE A 716 -11.76 -6.16 -3.07
C PHE A 716 -11.48 -7.33 -2.16
N ALA A 717 -10.22 -7.55 -1.82
CA ALA A 717 -9.80 -8.62 -0.94
C ALA A 717 -9.00 -8.05 0.23
N LEU A 718 -9.25 -8.58 1.43
CA LEU A 718 -8.38 -8.33 2.57
C LEU A 718 -6.97 -8.88 2.26
N PRO A 719 -5.92 -8.10 2.49
CA PRO A 719 -4.57 -8.53 2.16
C PRO A 719 -4.15 -9.65 3.12
N SER A 720 -3.42 -10.64 2.60
CA SER A 720 -3.12 -11.84 3.36
C SER A 720 -2.23 -11.58 4.58
N HIS A 721 -1.38 -10.56 4.61
CA HIS A 721 -0.58 -10.23 5.80
C HIS A 721 -1.37 -9.59 6.93
N GLN A 722 -2.53 -8.98 6.65
CA GLN A 722 -3.38 -8.32 7.66
C GLN A 722 -4.61 -9.15 8.02
N GLN A 723 -4.63 -10.42 7.59
CA GLN A 723 -5.77 -11.29 7.81
C GLN A 723 -5.96 -11.57 9.32
N PRO A 724 -7.18 -11.44 9.87
CA PRO A 724 -7.46 -11.73 11.26
C PRO A 724 -7.20 -13.20 11.60
N PHE A 725 -6.80 -13.44 12.86
CA PHE A 725 -6.70 -14.78 13.43
C PHE A 725 -7.77 -14.97 14.49
N VAL A 726 -8.42 -16.13 14.45
CA VAL A 726 -9.45 -16.52 15.43
C VAL A 726 -9.18 -17.95 15.85
N ILE A 727 -9.37 -18.23 17.14
CA ILE A 727 -9.10 -19.55 17.72
C ILE A 727 -10.08 -20.64 17.25
N GLY A 728 -11.27 -20.26 16.82
CA GLY A 728 -12.32 -21.16 16.33
C GLY A 728 -13.60 -20.40 16.00
N SER A 729 -14.57 -21.10 15.42
CA SER A 729 -15.86 -20.50 15.01
C SER A 729 -16.73 -20.08 16.20
N SER A 730 -16.69 -20.84 17.29
CA SER A 730 -17.41 -20.55 18.54
C SER A 730 -16.72 -21.27 19.70
N LEU A 731 -16.80 -20.68 20.89
CA LEU A 731 -16.22 -21.22 22.12
C LEU A 731 -17.26 -21.16 23.23
N ASP A 732 -17.70 -22.34 23.65
CA ASP A 732 -18.50 -22.55 24.86
C ASP A 732 -17.60 -23.05 26.00
N ARG A 733 -18.11 -23.06 27.25
CA ARG A 733 -17.36 -23.58 28.42
C ARG A 733 -16.81 -25.00 28.23
N ASN A 734 -17.50 -25.82 27.44
CA ASN A 734 -17.15 -27.22 27.25
C ASN A 734 -16.60 -27.51 25.85
N ASN A 735 -17.02 -26.76 24.84
CA ASN A 735 -16.75 -27.09 23.44
C ASN A 735 -16.12 -25.92 22.69
N LEU A 736 -15.02 -26.18 22.01
CA LEU A 736 -14.44 -25.31 20.99
C LEU A 736 -14.80 -25.88 19.62
N ARG A 737 -15.44 -25.08 18.77
CA ARG A 737 -15.80 -25.51 17.41
C ARG A 737 -14.78 -25.01 16.40
N ILE A 738 -14.06 -25.93 15.76
CA ILE A 738 -13.00 -25.63 14.80
C ILE A 738 -13.43 -26.04 13.40
N THR A 739 -13.22 -25.17 12.42
CA THR A 739 -13.40 -25.47 10.99
C THR A 739 -12.03 -25.71 10.37
N HIS A 740 -11.70 -26.96 10.02
CA HIS A 740 -10.41 -27.24 9.38
C HIS A 740 -10.39 -26.77 7.93
N LEU A 741 -9.28 -26.19 7.48
CA LEU A 741 -9.09 -25.71 6.11
C LEU A 741 -8.26 -26.75 5.34
N LYS A 742 -8.58 -26.97 4.06
CA LYS A 742 -7.70 -27.76 3.18
C LYS A 742 -6.40 -27.00 2.94
N ILE A 743 -5.25 -27.59 3.28
CA ILE A 743 -3.92 -26.97 3.14
C ILE A 743 -3.04 -27.82 2.22
N TYR A 744 -2.66 -27.24 1.08
CA TYR A 744 -1.81 -27.91 0.09
C TYR A 744 -0.34 -27.58 0.37
N ALA A 745 0.34 -28.44 1.12
CA ALA A 745 1.77 -28.32 1.39
C ALA A 745 2.56 -29.07 0.30
N THR A 746 3.15 -28.35 -0.65
CA THR A 746 3.97 -28.93 -1.73
C THR A 746 5.46 -28.64 -1.52
N ASN A 747 6.31 -29.63 -1.79
CA ASN A 747 7.76 -29.45 -1.83
C ASN A 747 8.17 -28.67 -3.09
N LEU A 748 8.97 -27.62 -2.91
CA LEU A 748 9.39 -26.67 -3.96
C LEU A 748 10.06 -27.37 -5.16
N GLU A 749 10.74 -28.49 -4.93
CA GLU A 749 11.52 -29.22 -5.94
C GLU A 749 10.67 -29.95 -6.99
N ASN A 750 9.38 -30.22 -6.70
CA ASN A 750 8.51 -31.03 -7.57
C ASN A 750 7.49 -30.20 -8.39
N SER A 751 7.55 -28.87 -8.39
CA SER A 751 6.64 -28.04 -9.19
C SER A 751 7.32 -26.78 -9.71
N PRO A 752 7.87 -26.80 -10.95
CA PRO A 752 8.39 -25.61 -11.61
C PRO A 752 7.28 -24.65 -12.10
N ARG A 753 6.00 -25.01 -11.92
CA ARG A 753 4.84 -24.18 -12.21
C ARG A 753 4.07 -23.90 -10.91
N LEU A 754 4.04 -22.63 -10.53
CA LEU A 754 3.24 -22.04 -9.44
C LEU A 754 1.74 -21.96 -9.79
N GLU A 755 1.22 -22.91 -10.56
CA GLU A 755 -0.22 -22.98 -10.85
C GLU A 755 -0.77 -24.26 -10.20
N PRO A 756 -1.55 -24.13 -9.11
CA PRO A 756 -2.33 -25.27 -8.64
C PRO A 756 -3.37 -25.64 -9.72
N PRO A 757 -3.84 -26.91 -9.76
CA PRO A 757 -4.70 -27.41 -10.84
C PRO A 757 -5.93 -26.52 -11.10
N LEU A 758 -6.35 -26.42 -12.37
CA LEU A 758 -7.44 -25.56 -12.86
C LEU A 758 -8.82 -25.77 -12.19
N SER A 759 -9.00 -26.78 -11.32
CA SER A 759 -10.19 -26.96 -10.48
C SER A 759 -10.22 -26.07 -9.22
N VAL A 760 -9.24 -25.16 -9.03
CA VAL A 760 -9.10 -24.22 -7.90
C VAL A 760 -10.06 -23.01 -8.02
N LYS A 761 -11.33 -23.28 -8.37
CA LYS A 761 -12.44 -22.39 -7.96
C LYS A 761 -12.85 -22.62 -6.50
N GLU A 762 -12.28 -23.64 -5.86
CA GLU A 762 -12.45 -23.96 -4.44
C GLU A 762 -11.26 -23.41 -3.60
N ARG A 763 -11.12 -22.08 -3.51
CA ARG A 763 -10.09 -21.49 -2.63
C ARG A 763 -10.53 -21.62 -1.17
N ARG A 764 -9.71 -22.32 -0.35
CA ARG A 764 -9.97 -22.64 1.06
C ARG A 764 -11.40 -23.17 1.30
N MET A 765 -11.78 -24.23 0.59
CA MET A 765 -12.93 -24.99 1.06
C MET A 765 -12.63 -25.54 2.46
N PRO A 766 -13.57 -25.40 3.41
CA PRO A 766 -13.42 -26.08 4.67
C PRO A 766 -13.32 -27.59 4.37
N LEU A 767 -12.34 -28.23 5.00
CA LEU A 767 -12.23 -29.69 5.00
C LEU A 767 -13.49 -30.30 5.60
N ASP A 768 -14.02 -29.63 6.62
CA ASP A 768 -15.25 -30.01 7.31
C ASP A 768 -16.48 -29.37 6.66
N SER A 769 -17.55 -30.15 6.48
CA SER A 769 -18.85 -29.59 6.08
C SER A 769 -19.49 -28.71 7.16
N ALA A 770 -19.12 -28.92 8.43
CA ALA A 770 -19.53 -28.12 9.57
C ALA A 770 -18.43 -28.10 10.65
N PRO A 771 -18.35 -27.04 11.49
CA PRO A 771 -17.33 -26.95 12.53
C PRO A 771 -17.36 -28.15 13.50
N ARG A 772 -16.22 -28.83 13.70
CA ARG A 772 -16.11 -29.98 14.62
C ARG A 772 -16.01 -29.52 16.07
N PRO A 773 -16.78 -30.11 17.00
CA PRO A 773 -16.65 -29.82 18.42
C PRO A 773 -15.46 -30.56 19.02
N TRP A 774 -14.64 -29.83 19.76
CA TRP A 774 -13.51 -30.33 20.56
C TRP A 774 -13.67 -29.91 22.01
N SER A 775 -13.04 -30.62 22.94
CA SER A 775 -13.06 -30.25 24.36
C SER A 775 -12.33 -28.92 24.58
N ALA A 776 -13.02 -27.87 25.01
CA ALA A 776 -12.43 -26.53 25.16
C ALA A 776 -11.20 -26.51 26.08
N THR A 777 -11.21 -27.32 27.14
CA THR A 777 -10.13 -27.38 28.15
C THR A 777 -8.81 -27.95 27.62
N GLU A 778 -8.83 -28.67 26.49
CA GLU A 778 -7.61 -29.18 25.85
C GLU A 778 -6.87 -28.08 25.08
N PHE A 779 -7.62 -27.08 24.59
CA PHE A 779 -7.12 -26.04 23.71
C PHE A 779 -6.91 -24.70 24.40
N VAL A 780 -7.75 -24.35 25.37
CA VAL A 780 -7.74 -23.04 26.04
C VAL A 780 -7.96 -23.19 27.54
N ASP A 781 -7.13 -22.53 28.32
CA ASP A 781 -7.40 -22.29 29.73
C ASP A 781 -8.44 -21.17 29.85
N MET A 782 -9.68 -21.51 30.17
CA MET A 782 -10.81 -20.58 30.16
C MET A 782 -10.67 -19.43 31.17
N ASP A 783 -9.91 -19.62 32.26
CA ASP A 783 -9.70 -18.59 33.28
C ASP A 783 -8.68 -17.55 32.81
N SER A 784 -7.59 -18.00 32.17
CA SER A 784 -6.51 -17.12 31.72
C SER A 784 -6.65 -16.68 30.26
N GLY A 785 -7.46 -17.37 29.46
CA GLY A 785 -7.59 -17.16 28.01
C GLY A 785 -6.36 -17.63 27.20
N VAL A 786 -5.43 -18.37 27.81
CA VAL A 786 -4.20 -18.83 27.15
C VAL A 786 -4.45 -20.13 26.39
N MET A 787 -4.04 -20.16 25.11
CA MET A 787 -4.16 -21.33 24.25
C MET A 787 -2.96 -22.27 24.36
N ASN A 788 -3.21 -23.57 24.23
CA ASN A 788 -2.17 -24.59 24.08
C ASN A 788 -1.78 -24.76 22.60
N ALA A 789 -0.89 -23.89 22.12
CA ALA A 789 -0.50 -23.85 20.71
C ALA A 789 0.16 -25.14 20.20
N GLU A 790 0.93 -25.84 21.04
CA GLU A 790 1.62 -27.08 20.65
C GLU A 790 0.65 -28.25 20.48
N HIS A 791 -0.31 -28.38 21.40
CA HIS A 791 -1.36 -29.38 21.27
C HIS A 791 -2.24 -29.09 20.04
N TYR A 792 -2.66 -27.83 19.88
CA TYR A 792 -3.47 -27.42 18.73
C TYR A 792 -2.75 -27.74 17.41
N ALA A 793 -1.50 -27.31 17.24
CA ALA A 793 -0.73 -27.58 16.01
C ALA A 793 -0.61 -29.09 15.71
N THR A 794 -0.49 -29.92 16.75
CA THR A 794 -0.41 -31.38 16.61
C THR A 794 -1.74 -31.98 16.14
N VAL A 795 -2.87 -31.54 16.71
CA VAL A 795 -4.21 -31.98 16.30
C VAL A 795 -4.51 -31.60 14.85
N ILE A 796 -4.19 -30.36 14.45
CA ILE A 796 -4.35 -29.94 13.05
C ILE A 796 -3.53 -30.84 12.13
N HIS A 797 -2.28 -31.10 12.49
CA HIS A 797 -1.40 -31.94 11.69
C HIS A 797 -1.97 -33.36 11.52
N SER A 798 -2.48 -33.99 12.58
CA SER A 798 -3.09 -35.32 12.48
C SER A 798 -4.34 -35.32 11.62
N VAL A 799 -5.24 -34.33 11.80
CA VAL A 799 -6.48 -34.25 11.01
C VAL A 799 -6.18 -34.08 9.52
N LEU A 800 -5.25 -33.18 9.16
CA LEU A 800 -4.87 -32.98 7.76
C LEU A 800 -4.20 -34.21 7.15
N LYS A 801 -3.37 -34.92 7.92
CA LYS A 801 -2.68 -36.12 7.47
C LYS A 801 -3.64 -37.29 7.23
N ASP A 802 -4.68 -37.42 8.06
CA ASP A 802 -5.62 -38.53 7.98
C ASP A 802 -6.69 -38.33 6.90
N GLU A 803 -7.05 -37.07 6.59
CA GLU A 803 -8.20 -36.76 5.74
C GLU A 803 -7.86 -36.16 4.37
N MET A 804 -6.66 -35.59 4.20
CA MET A 804 -6.21 -35.14 2.88
C MET A 804 -5.61 -36.30 2.07
N GLU A 805 -5.74 -36.24 0.75
CA GLU A 805 -5.10 -37.21 -0.15
C GLU A 805 -3.57 -37.20 0.03
N GLU A 806 -2.94 -38.38 0.02
CA GLU A 806 -1.49 -38.55 0.28
C GLU A 806 -0.58 -37.68 -0.61
N ASN A 807 -1.03 -37.34 -1.82
CA ASN A 807 -0.27 -36.51 -2.76
C ASN A 807 -0.46 -34.99 -2.55
N MET A 808 -1.43 -34.58 -1.72
CA MET A 808 -1.84 -33.18 -1.54
C MET A 808 -1.29 -32.56 -0.25
N TYR A 809 -0.94 -33.38 0.75
CA TYR A 809 -0.35 -32.94 2.02
C TYR A 809 0.96 -33.69 2.31
N THR A 810 2.11 -33.03 2.06
CA THR A 810 3.44 -33.67 2.17
C THR A 810 4.24 -33.29 3.42
N ALA A 811 3.67 -32.48 4.33
CA ALA A 811 4.39 -31.99 5.49
C ALA A 811 4.62 -33.11 6.53
N GLN A 812 5.87 -33.27 6.97
CA GLN A 812 6.31 -34.34 7.87
C GLN A 812 5.93 -34.12 9.35
N GLY A 813 5.61 -32.89 9.73
CA GLY A 813 5.27 -32.53 11.11
C GLY A 813 4.54 -31.18 11.23
N PRO A 814 4.12 -30.78 12.44
CA PRO A 814 3.42 -29.52 12.66
C PRO A 814 4.37 -28.33 12.42
N THR A 815 3.92 -27.38 11.61
CA THR A 815 4.71 -26.16 11.29
C THR A 815 3.95 -24.89 11.67
N SER A 816 4.68 -23.81 11.98
CA SER A 816 4.07 -22.50 12.29
C SER A 816 3.28 -21.95 11.11
N ALA A 817 3.74 -22.20 9.88
CA ALA A 817 3.03 -21.80 8.66
C ALA A 817 1.65 -22.47 8.56
N ILE A 818 1.56 -23.78 8.76
CA ILE A 818 0.29 -24.53 8.71
C ILE A 818 -0.64 -24.07 9.85
N PHE A 819 -0.09 -23.93 11.05
CA PHE A 819 -0.82 -23.46 12.22
C PHE A 819 -1.42 -22.06 11.98
N GLY A 820 -0.61 -21.11 11.50
CA GLY A 820 -1.07 -19.77 11.16
C GLY A 820 -2.07 -19.74 10.00
N ILE A 821 -1.98 -20.66 9.03
CA ILE A 821 -3.00 -20.76 7.96
C ILE A 821 -4.34 -21.20 8.54
N GLN A 822 -4.34 -22.17 9.43
CA GLN A 822 -5.54 -22.76 10.04
C GLN A 822 -6.28 -21.80 10.98
N LEU A 823 -5.57 -20.87 11.63
CA LEU A 823 -6.15 -19.84 12.47
C LEU A 823 -6.72 -18.64 11.70
N ASN A 824 -6.47 -18.53 10.39
CA ASN A 824 -7.01 -17.43 9.60
C ASN A 824 -8.53 -17.51 9.53
N GLU A 825 -9.19 -16.37 9.63
CA GLU A 825 -10.55 -16.25 9.15
C GLU A 825 -10.66 -16.56 7.64
N PRO A 826 -11.86 -16.81 7.09
CA PRO A 826 -12.06 -16.80 5.65
C PRO A 826 -11.62 -15.45 5.05
N ILE A 827 -11.04 -15.45 3.85
CA ILE A 827 -10.78 -14.19 3.15
C ILE A 827 -12.12 -13.68 2.66
N HIS A 828 -12.65 -12.66 3.30
CA HIS A 828 -13.84 -11.97 2.81
C HIS A 828 -13.46 -11.17 1.56
N THR A 829 -14.09 -11.49 0.45
CA THR A 829 -13.96 -10.76 -0.80
C THR A 829 -15.28 -10.07 -1.12
N LEU A 830 -15.19 -8.81 -1.54
CA LEU A 830 -16.31 -8.05 -2.08
C LEU A 830 -16.11 -7.99 -3.59
N ARG A 831 -16.94 -8.72 -4.34
CA ARG A 831 -16.91 -8.69 -5.81
C ARG A 831 -18.07 -7.85 -6.33
N ILE A 832 -17.74 -6.84 -7.13
CA ILE A 832 -18.68 -5.96 -7.84
C ILE A 832 -18.55 -6.29 -9.32
N ALA A 833 -19.58 -6.89 -9.92
CA ALA A 833 -19.55 -7.32 -11.31
C ALA A 833 -20.69 -6.69 -12.13
N ILE A 834 -20.43 -6.46 -13.42
CA ILE A 834 -21.47 -6.12 -14.38
C ILE A 834 -22.16 -7.43 -14.82
N PRO A 835 -23.49 -7.55 -14.73
CA PRO A 835 -24.21 -8.73 -15.22
C PRO A 835 -23.93 -8.98 -16.70
N SER A 836 -23.72 -10.25 -17.07
CA SER A 836 -23.51 -10.67 -18.47
C SER A 836 -24.68 -10.35 -19.41
N ASP A 837 -25.87 -10.14 -18.83
CA ASP A 837 -27.14 -10.06 -19.55
C ASP A 837 -27.66 -8.62 -19.68
N TRP A 838 -26.82 -7.61 -19.37
CA TRP A 838 -27.22 -6.21 -19.42
C TRP A 838 -27.29 -5.68 -20.87
N GLU A 839 -28.50 -5.41 -21.35
CA GLU A 839 -28.75 -4.65 -22.58
C GLU A 839 -29.21 -3.22 -22.26
N PRO A 840 -28.68 -2.17 -22.93
CA PRO A 840 -29.12 -0.79 -22.73
C PRO A 840 -30.58 -0.61 -23.18
N THR A 841 -31.46 -0.34 -22.20
CA THR A 841 -32.92 -0.33 -22.40
C THR A 841 -33.47 1.00 -22.94
N SER A 842 -32.78 2.13 -22.80
CA SER A 842 -33.23 3.44 -23.31
C SER A 842 -32.38 4.05 -24.44
N VAL A 843 -32.94 5.01 -25.19
CA VAL A 843 -32.22 5.77 -26.24
C VAL A 843 -31.15 6.69 -25.63
N GLU A 844 -31.36 7.15 -24.39
CA GLU A 844 -30.36 7.89 -23.60
C GLU A 844 -29.21 6.95 -23.16
N ASP A 845 -29.49 5.68 -22.86
CA ASP A 845 -28.48 4.64 -22.62
C ASP A 845 -27.71 4.25 -23.88
N ARG A 846 -28.33 4.37 -25.06
CA ARG A 846 -27.65 4.09 -26.34
C ARG A 846 -26.75 5.23 -26.79
N GLN A 847 -27.06 6.48 -26.42
CA GLN A 847 -26.23 7.65 -26.73
C GLN A 847 -25.20 7.95 -25.63
N ASN A 848 -25.47 7.51 -24.40
CA ASN A 848 -24.59 7.62 -23.25
C ASN A 848 -24.70 6.34 -22.41
N PRO A 849 -23.99 5.25 -22.77
CA PRO A 849 -24.10 3.94 -22.10
C PRO A 849 -23.75 3.95 -20.61
N ALA A 850 -23.22 5.05 -20.08
CA ALA A 850 -23.02 5.22 -18.66
C ALA A 850 -24.32 5.57 -17.89
N ALA A 851 -25.31 6.25 -18.48
CA ALA A 851 -26.42 6.82 -17.70
C ALA A 851 -27.43 5.78 -17.17
N GLY A 852 -27.55 4.60 -17.78
CA GLY A 852 -28.46 3.52 -17.33
C GLY A 852 -27.83 2.13 -17.27
N ALA A 853 -26.50 2.01 -17.31
CA ALA A 853 -25.78 0.75 -17.06
C ALA A 853 -25.64 0.38 -15.58
N PHE A 854 -25.97 1.31 -14.70
CA PHE A 854 -25.66 1.20 -13.29
C PHE A 854 -26.79 0.52 -12.51
N THR A 855 -27.23 -0.66 -12.95
CA THR A 855 -27.86 -1.61 -12.04
C THR A 855 -26.75 -2.36 -11.30
N PHE A 856 -26.22 -1.71 -10.28
CA PHE A 856 -25.27 -2.34 -9.38
C PHE A 856 -26.02 -3.34 -8.50
N HIS A 857 -25.83 -4.62 -8.77
CA HIS A 857 -26.45 -5.69 -7.99
C HIS A 857 -25.53 -6.22 -6.90
N VAL A 858 -26.21 -6.70 -5.86
CA VAL A 858 -25.74 -7.11 -4.53
C VAL A 858 -24.47 -7.96 -4.62
N PRO A 859 -23.51 -7.79 -3.68
CA PRO A 859 -22.32 -8.62 -3.63
C PRO A 859 -22.68 -10.10 -3.55
N GLU A 860 -22.09 -10.91 -4.43
CA GLU A 860 -21.94 -12.32 -4.13
C GLU A 860 -20.83 -12.43 -3.09
N PHE A 861 -21.22 -12.39 -1.82
CA PHE A 861 -20.37 -12.97 -0.79
C PHE A 861 -20.30 -14.45 -1.11
N LEU A 862 -19.10 -14.98 -1.34
CA LEU A 862 -18.85 -16.42 -1.29
C LEU A 862 -19.10 -16.86 0.16
N ALA A 863 -20.37 -16.98 0.52
CA ALA A 863 -20.78 -17.60 1.75
C ALA A 863 -20.33 -19.06 1.63
N GLY A 864 -19.34 -19.45 2.43
CA GLY A 864 -19.39 -20.80 2.96
C GLY A 864 -20.71 -20.90 3.71
N ASP A 865 -21.60 -21.80 3.27
CA ASP A 865 -22.92 -22.10 3.84
C ASP A 865 -22.91 -22.18 5.38
N SER A 866 -22.97 -21.02 6.05
CA SER A 866 -22.89 -20.95 7.52
C SER A 866 -23.62 -19.74 8.10
N ALA A 867 -24.68 -19.29 7.43
CA ALA A 867 -25.78 -18.62 8.12
C ALA A 867 -26.95 -19.61 8.18
N PRO A 868 -27.34 -20.14 9.36
CA PRO A 868 -28.62 -20.80 9.46
C PRO A 868 -29.70 -19.78 9.11
N LYS A 869 -30.52 -20.09 8.11
CA LYS A 869 -31.79 -19.38 7.91
C LYS A 869 -32.62 -19.60 9.17
N THR A 870 -32.76 -18.57 9.99
CA THR A 870 -33.85 -18.42 10.97
C THR A 870 -34.57 -17.12 10.70
#